data_AF-A0A8K0NKC3-F1
#
_entry.id   AF-A0A8K0NKC3-F1
#
_cell.length_a   1.000
_cell.length_b   1.000
_cell.length_c   1.000
_cell.angle_alpha   90.00
_cell.angle_beta   90.00
_cell.angle_gamma   90.00
#
_symmetry.space_group_name_H-M   'P 1'
#
loop_
_entity.id
_entity.type
_entity.pdbx_description
1 polymer ?
#
loop_
_entity_poly.entity_id
_entity_poly.type
_entity_poly.pdbx_seq_one_letter_code
_entity_poly.pdbx_strand_id
1 'polypeptide(L)'
;MVPKQKEMDGIVRSIFQAIESKSHLESTLFVLCGDHGMNDAGNHGASSPGETSPALVFMSPKFKGKLPKLDAPVEPKEEFDYYTTVEQSDIAPTVAALLGFPISKNNLGAFIPDFLPFWSSPLDQVQILVRNAKQILGIVTATFGDELFELSGGNNKDPCLLDSTDIHNLACEWQRLIKQTDDMLGASHVDPEWFNGMLLWLRNAQQMMSGMASNYDLFKLALGLGLAAAAAICSIVATFSFVKHGQLVAWPISMVTVLYGVMMFASSFVEEEQHFWYWTLTMWIAFLGITSMQRRQSIWTTARYLLCLFTIRVVKGWNQTGQKFAGEPDIVKSFVYPSPPLLWGLIIVSYVTSSLQLMFSVRDVPYIVVTSITSLIASSAFAFKLAFTAEDAPELVTGFAKRLNETFHGQSLISRARVVFVLLAIVACFAVSQARRGRSKAVSSAQLLHHAYTILAMTQSRATNVPLLFFSTIIFQCLASSELTVAEISTTSILLQYASFFASGGSNAISSVDLSSAYNGIRDFNILTVGVLTFISNWAVPIFWVSATNLLLVQQQHKQQHKQTDRRPILQLHFVLLTLFATASTASVMGACAALRTHLFIWTVFSPKYLYCAAWSLAQHLIVNMGLGGLLFVLGTARATAA
;
A
#
# COMPACT_ATOMS: atom_id res chain seq x y z
N MET A 1 7.63 -14.53 15.13
CA MET A 1 6.27 -14.90 15.60
C MET A 1 6.21 -16.17 16.46
N VAL A 2 6.92 -17.26 16.16
CA VAL A 2 6.82 -18.55 16.89
C VAL A 2 6.89 -18.44 18.42
N PRO A 3 7.78 -17.65 19.05
CA PRO A 3 7.80 -17.51 20.51
C PRO A 3 6.49 -16.94 21.07
N LYS A 4 5.90 -15.95 20.39
CA LYS A 4 4.65 -15.32 20.82
C LYS A 4 3.46 -16.27 20.65
N GLN A 5 3.41 -17.04 19.55
CA GLN A 5 2.39 -18.06 19.36
C GLN A 5 2.44 -19.14 20.47
N LYS A 6 3.65 -19.58 20.86
CA LYS A 6 3.83 -20.51 21.98
C LYS A 6 3.39 -19.91 23.33
N GLU A 7 3.68 -18.64 23.55
CA GLU A 7 3.21 -17.90 24.73
C GLU A 7 1.67 -17.86 24.77
N MET A 8 1.03 -17.48 23.66
CA MET A 8 -0.43 -17.43 23.54
C MET A 8 -1.08 -18.81 23.69
N ASP A 9 -0.49 -19.88 23.13
CA ASP A 9 -0.94 -21.26 23.36
C ASP A 9 -0.91 -21.62 24.86
N GLY A 10 0.15 -21.22 25.56
CA GLY A 10 0.25 -21.40 27.02
C GLY A 10 -0.85 -20.68 27.80
N ILE A 11 -1.22 -19.47 27.37
CA ILE A 11 -2.34 -18.70 27.97
C ILE A 11 -3.67 -19.40 27.71
N VAL A 12 -3.94 -19.80 26.45
CA VAL A 12 -5.15 -20.52 26.06
C VAL A 12 -5.31 -21.80 26.88
N ARG A 13 -4.22 -22.58 27.03
CA ARG A 13 -4.18 -23.79 27.85
C ARG A 13 -4.52 -23.51 29.31
N SER A 14 -3.94 -22.45 29.89
CA SER A 14 -4.17 -22.07 31.28
C SER A 14 -5.64 -21.70 31.52
N ILE A 15 -6.26 -20.95 30.60
CA ILE A 15 -7.68 -20.58 30.66
C ILE A 15 -8.56 -21.83 30.58
N PHE A 16 -8.30 -22.70 29.60
CA PHE A 16 -9.14 -23.89 29.40
C PHE A 16 -9.02 -24.89 30.57
N GLN A 17 -7.82 -25.08 31.13
CA GLN A 17 -7.63 -25.89 32.33
C GLN A 17 -8.39 -25.34 33.55
N ALA A 18 -8.46 -24.01 33.69
CA ALA A 18 -9.27 -23.40 34.73
C ALA A 18 -10.77 -23.66 34.53
N ILE A 19 -11.25 -23.60 33.27
CA ILE A 19 -12.64 -23.94 32.92
C ILE A 19 -12.95 -25.41 33.25
N GLU A 20 -12.03 -26.35 32.97
CA GLU A 20 -12.24 -27.77 33.27
C GLU A 20 -12.16 -28.11 34.77
N SER A 21 -11.30 -27.43 35.53
CA SER A 21 -11.02 -27.79 36.93
C SER A 21 -11.92 -27.10 37.95
N LYS A 22 -12.52 -25.95 37.62
CA LYS A 22 -13.34 -25.15 38.54
C LYS A 22 -14.82 -25.37 38.25
N SER A 23 -15.55 -25.93 39.21
CA SER A 23 -16.99 -26.24 39.08
C SER A 23 -17.84 -25.05 38.63
N HIS A 24 -17.60 -23.84 39.15
CA HIS A 24 -18.35 -22.64 38.75
C HIS A 24 -18.13 -22.19 37.30
N LEU A 25 -17.15 -22.77 36.58
CA LEU A 25 -16.84 -22.47 35.18
C LEU A 25 -17.30 -23.57 34.21
N GLU A 26 -17.90 -24.67 34.67
CA GLU A 26 -18.23 -25.83 33.84
C GLU A 26 -19.20 -25.53 32.66
N SER A 27 -19.94 -24.42 32.75
CA SER A 27 -20.87 -23.94 31.73
C SER A 27 -20.31 -22.83 30.83
N THR A 28 -19.00 -22.59 30.89
CA THR A 28 -18.34 -21.55 30.10
C THR A 28 -18.17 -21.99 28.64
N LEU A 29 -18.45 -21.07 27.72
CA LEU A 29 -18.04 -21.13 26.32
C LEU A 29 -16.81 -20.23 26.12
N PHE A 30 -15.67 -20.81 25.77
CA PHE A 30 -14.49 -20.05 25.40
C PHE A 30 -14.39 -19.95 23.88
N VAL A 31 -14.56 -18.72 23.37
CA VAL A 31 -14.41 -18.40 21.94
C VAL A 31 -13.05 -17.76 21.74
N LEU A 32 -12.16 -18.44 21.04
CA LEU A 32 -10.86 -17.92 20.60
C LEU A 32 -10.98 -17.52 19.13
N CYS A 33 -10.83 -16.24 18.83
CA CYS A 33 -10.91 -15.73 17.47
C CYS A 33 -9.86 -14.63 17.22
N GLY A 34 -9.42 -14.51 15.96
CA GLY A 34 -8.72 -13.31 15.47
C GLY A 34 -9.67 -12.37 14.74
N ASP A 35 -9.38 -11.08 14.79
CA ASP A 35 -10.03 -10.05 13.97
C ASP A 35 -9.55 -10.10 12.51
N HIS A 36 -8.26 -10.31 12.29
CA HIS A 36 -7.65 -10.53 10.99
C HIS A 36 -6.34 -11.33 11.10
N GLY A 37 -5.78 -11.71 9.97
CA GLY A 37 -4.45 -12.29 9.85
C GLY A 37 -3.35 -11.23 9.68
N MET A 38 -2.20 -11.61 9.14
CA MET A 38 -1.06 -10.72 8.93
C MET A 38 -0.24 -11.17 7.71
N ASN A 39 0.27 -10.22 6.94
CA ASN A 39 1.24 -10.50 5.88
C ASN A 39 2.66 -10.69 6.44
N ASP A 40 3.59 -11.13 5.58
CA ASP A 40 5.01 -11.34 5.92
C ASP A 40 5.71 -10.08 6.48
N ALA A 41 5.23 -8.90 6.11
CA ALA A 41 5.80 -7.62 6.54
C ALA A 41 5.28 -7.15 7.91
N GLY A 42 4.39 -7.93 8.54
CA GLY A 42 3.79 -7.61 9.83
C GLY A 42 2.66 -6.59 9.74
N ASN A 43 1.96 -6.51 8.60
CA ASN A 43 0.82 -5.61 8.38
C ASN A 43 -0.41 -6.36 7.85
N HIS A 44 -1.58 -5.70 7.82
CA HIS A 44 -2.85 -6.29 7.40
C HIS A 44 -3.73 -5.28 6.66
N GLY A 45 -4.85 -5.73 6.10
CA GLY A 45 -5.82 -4.88 5.39
C GLY A 45 -5.79 -5.03 3.87
N ALA A 46 -5.07 -6.00 3.32
CA ALA A 46 -5.29 -6.49 1.96
C ALA A 46 -6.13 -7.79 1.97
N SER A 47 -6.15 -8.47 0.82
CA SER A 47 -7.00 -9.63 0.53
C SER A 47 -6.23 -10.95 0.40
N SER A 48 -4.98 -11.00 0.88
CA SER A 48 -4.23 -12.27 0.88
C SER A 48 -4.83 -13.25 1.90
N PRO A 49 -4.79 -14.58 1.65
CA PRO A 49 -5.31 -15.57 2.60
C PRO A 49 -4.70 -15.42 3.99
N GLY A 50 -3.39 -15.15 4.08
CA GLY A 50 -2.70 -14.89 5.34
C GLY A 50 -3.20 -13.65 6.11
N GLU A 51 -3.84 -12.68 5.45
CA GLU A 51 -4.45 -11.50 6.07
C GLU A 51 -5.95 -11.67 6.38
N THR A 52 -6.68 -12.47 5.60
CA THR A 52 -8.15 -12.57 5.69
C THR A 52 -8.66 -13.81 6.41
N SER A 53 -7.81 -14.81 6.67
CA SER A 53 -8.20 -16.09 7.27
C SER A 53 -7.71 -16.25 8.71
N PRO A 54 -8.20 -15.45 9.69
CA PRO A 54 -7.84 -15.62 11.10
C PRO A 54 -8.42 -16.90 11.69
N ALA A 55 -7.77 -17.41 12.73
CA ALA A 55 -8.26 -18.60 13.45
C ALA A 55 -9.56 -18.33 14.21
N LEU A 56 -10.45 -19.33 14.27
CA LEU A 56 -11.65 -19.38 15.10
C LEU A 56 -11.77 -20.76 15.75
N VAL A 57 -11.90 -20.80 17.08
CA VAL A 57 -12.10 -22.03 17.85
C VAL A 57 -13.12 -21.79 18.96
N PHE A 58 -14.13 -22.66 19.04
CA PHE A 58 -15.05 -22.72 20.17
C PHE A 58 -14.68 -23.88 21.09
N MET A 59 -14.54 -23.60 22.38
CA MET A 59 -14.11 -24.58 23.38
C MET A 59 -15.05 -24.59 24.58
N SER A 60 -15.50 -25.78 24.97
CA SER A 60 -16.26 -25.98 26.20
C SER A 60 -16.19 -27.45 26.65
N PRO A 61 -16.14 -27.75 27.96
CA PRO A 61 -16.28 -29.12 28.45
C PRO A 61 -17.57 -29.80 27.97
N LYS A 62 -18.64 -29.03 27.73
CA LYS A 62 -19.94 -29.51 27.26
C LYS A 62 -19.96 -30.02 25.81
N PHE A 63 -18.89 -29.77 25.04
CA PHE A 63 -18.78 -30.22 23.65
C PHE A 63 -18.32 -31.67 23.53
N LYS A 64 -17.75 -32.25 24.60
CA LYS A 64 -17.28 -33.64 24.62
C LYS A 64 -18.41 -34.60 24.24
N GLY A 65 -18.22 -35.31 23.13
CA GLY A 65 -19.17 -36.30 22.62
C GLY A 65 -20.37 -35.73 21.85
N LYS A 66 -20.45 -34.41 21.63
CA LYS A 66 -21.54 -33.77 20.88
C LYS A 66 -21.12 -33.21 19.52
N LEU A 67 -19.87 -32.78 19.39
CA LEU A 67 -19.31 -32.29 18.12
C LEU A 67 -18.45 -33.36 17.43
N PRO A 68 -18.29 -33.30 16.09
CA PRO A 68 -17.36 -34.17 15.37
C PRO A 68 -15.94 -34.05 15.93
N LYS A 69 -15.22 -35.17 16.01
CA LYS A 69 -13.79 -35.14 16.29
C LYS A 69 -13.06 -34.72 15.02
N LEU A 70 -12.30 -33.64 15.11
CA LEU A 70 -11.42 -33.16 14.04
C LEU A 70 -9.98 -33.59 14.35
N ASP A 71 -9.24 -34.00 13.32
CA ASP A 71 -7.83 -34.31 13.44
C ASP A 71 -7.02 -33.02 13.63
N ALA A 72 -6.04 -33.04 14.54
CA ALA A 72 -5.15 -31.92 14.81
C ALA A 72 -3.77 -32.42 15.30
N PRO A 73 -2.64 -31.87 14.79
CA PRO A 73 -2.57 -30.85 13.73
C PRO A 73 -2.93 -31.45 12.35
N VAL A 74 -3.47 -30.61 11.46
CA VAL A 74 -3.80 -30.99 10.07
C VAL A 74 -3.02 -30.08 9.10
N GLU A 75 -2.58 -30.64 7.99
CA GLU A 75 -2.01 -29.85 6.89
C GLU A 75 -3.14 -29.14 6.14
N PRO A 76 -2.95 -27.87 5.72
CA PRO A 76 -3.99 -27.14 5.03
C PRO A 76 -4.15 -27.63 3.58
N LYS A 77 -5.37 -27.59 3.05
CA LYS A 77 -5.68 -27.97 1.65
C LYS A 77 -5.16 -26.92 0.67
N GLU A 78 -5.36 -25.66 1.01
CA GLU A 78 -4.87 -24.45 0.33
C GLU A 78 -4.28 -23.48 1.36
N GLU A 79 -3.74 -22.34 0.95
CA GLU A 79 -3.13 -21.38 1.88
C GLU A 79 -4.11 -20.96 2.99
N PHE A 80 -3.84 -21.37 4.23
CA PHE A 80 -4.70 -21.15 5.41
C PHE A 80 -6.10 -21.81 5.38
N ASP A 81 -6.35 -22.82 4.53
CA ASP A 81 -7.59 -23.62 4.52
C ASP A 81 -7.42 -24.96 5.30
N TYR A 82 -7.85 -25.00 6.56
CA TYR A 82 -7.66 -26.15 7.46
C TYR A 82 -8.93 -26.97 7.73
N TYR A 83 -10.04 -26.30 8.08
CA TYR A 83 -11.29 -26.91 8.52
C TYR A 83 -12.48 -26.26 7.79
N THR A 84 -13.66 -26.22 8.40
CA THR A 84 -14.81 -25.51 7.84
C THR A 84 -14.62 -23.99 7.96
N THR A 85 -14.72 -23.28 6.84
CA THR A 85 -14.74 -21.81 6.81
C THR A 85 -16.13 -21.29 7.17
N VAL A 86 -16.18 -20.26 8.00
CA VAL A 86 -17.39 -19.52 8.36
C VAL A 86 -17.12 -18.02 8.26
N GLU A 87 -18.15 -17.22 8.07
CA GLU A 87 -18.03 -15.76 8.07
C GLU A 87 -17.92 -15.25 9.52
N GLN A 88 -17.11 -14.22 9.78
CA GLN A 88 -17.03 -13.65 11.15
C GLN A 88 -18.39 -13.17 11.66
N SER A 89 -19.27 -12.72 10.75
CA SER A 89 -20.63 -12.32 11.10
C SER A 89 -21.48 -13.48 11.65
N ASP A 90 -21.16 -14.73 11.35
CA ASP A 90 -21.85 -15.95 11.82
C ASP A 90 -21.65 -16.23 13.32
N ILE A 91 -20.61 -15.63 13.93
CA ILE A 91 -20.32 -15.79 15.35
C ILE A 91 -21.47 -15.22 16.19
N ALA A 92 -21.98 -14.03 15.83
CA ALA A 92 -23.01 -13.34 16.60
C ALA A 92 -24.33 -14.12 16.72
N PRO A 93 -24.97 -14.62 15.64
CA PRO A 93 -26.21 -15.38 15.77
C PRO A 93 -25.99 -16.71 16.49
N THR A 94 -24.83 -17.35 16.31
CA THR A 94 -24.48 -18.61 16.98
C THR A 94 -24.33 -18.41 18.49
N VAL A 95 -23.57 -17.41 18.93
CA VAL A 95 -23.40 -17.09 20.35
C VAL A 95 -24.69 -16.57 20.97
N ALA A 96 -25.47 -15.75 20.25
CA ALA A 96 -26.76 -15.28 20.71
C ALA A 96 -27.72 -16.45 21.01
N ALA A 97 -27.79 -17.44 20.11
CA ALA A 97 -28.57 -18.65 20.34
C ALA A 97 -28.08 -19.43 21.57
N LEU A 98 -26.76 -19.69 21.68
CA LEU A 98 -26.18 -20.43 22.81
C LEU A 98 -26.41 -19.76 24.18
N LEU A 99 -26.46 -18.43 24.22
CA LEU A 99 -26.70 -17.65 25.44
C LEU A 99 -28.18 -17.31 25.68
N GLY A 100 -29.07 -17.57 24.72
CA GLY A 100 -30.49 -17.21 24.79
C GLY A 100 -30.77 -15.72 24.60
N PHE A 101 -29.88 -15.00 23.89
CA PHE A 101 -30.06 -13.58 23.55
C PHE A 101 -30.67 -13.39 22.15
N PRO A 102 -31.34 -12.25 21.90
CA PRO A 102 -31.69 -11.86 20.54
C PRO A 102 -30.44 -11.55 19.71
N ILE A 103 -30.54 -11.76 18.39
CA ILE A 103 -29.47 -11.45 17.44
C ILE A 103 -29.37 -9.92 17.26
N SER A 104 -28.15 -9.38 17.22
CA SER A 104 -27.88 -7.95 17.06
C SER A 104 -28.49 -7.37 15.78
N LYS A 105 -29.23 -6.25 15.88
CA LYS A 105 -30.08 -5.64 14.81
C LYS A 105 -29.46 -5.56 13.41
N ASN A 106 -28.16 -5.30 13.30
CA ASN A 106 -27.47 -5.10 12.02
C ASN A 106 -26.62 -6.30 11.57
N ASN A 107 -26.72 -7.44 12.26
CA ASN A 107 -25.95 -8.63 11.93
C ASN A 107 -26.55 -9.37 10.71
N LEU A 108 -25.69 -9.70 9.75
CA LEU A 108 -26.02 -10.45 8.53
C LEU A 108 -25.58 -11.93 8.61
N GLY A 109 -25.15 -12.41 9.78
CA GLY A 109 -24.58 -13.73 9.96
C GLY A 109 -25.59 -14.85 9.81
N ALA A 110 -25.14 -15.99 9.27
CA ALA A 110 -25.88 -17.24 9.30
C ALA A 110 -25.43 -18.09 10.50
N PHE A 111 -26.38 -18.75 11.17
CA PHE A 111 -26.11 -19.64 12.29
C PHE A 111 -25.21 -20.81 11.85
N ILE A 112 -24.18 -21.14 12.65
CA ILE A 112 -23.24 -22.21 12.35
C ILE A 112 -23.91 -23.57 12.61
N PRO A 113 -24.18 -24.40 11.58
CA PRO A 113 -25.02 -25.60 11.70
C PRO A 113 -24.52 -26.64 12.70
N ASP A 114 -23.20 -26.73 12.89
CA ASP A 114 -22.56 -27.69 13.79
C ASP A 114 -23.02 -27.53 15.26
N PHE A 115 -23.55 -26.36 15.63
CA PHE A 115 -24.08 -26.11 16.97
C PHE A 115 -25.56 -26.47 17.13
N LEU A 116 -26.30 -26.70 16.05
CA LEU A 116 -27.73 -26.99 16.15
C LEU A 116 -28.06 -28.25 16.98
N PRO A 117 -27.25 -29.34 16.95
CA PRO A 117 -27.48 -30.53 17.77
C PRO A 117 -27.41 -30.29 19.29
N PHE A 118 -26.98 -29.11 19.76
CA PHE A 118 -27.05 -28.79 21.21
C PHE A 118 -28.48 -28.66 21.72
N TRP A 119 -29.46 -28.40 20.86
CA TRP A 119 -30.89 -28.41 21.17
C TRP A 119 -31.50 -29.74 20.76
N SER A 120 -32.01 -30.52 21.72
CA SER A 120 -32.63 -31.82 21.46
C SER A 120 -34.04 -31.73 20.88
N SER A 121 -34.71 -30.59 21.06
CA SER A 121 -36.06 -30.35 20.58
C SER A 121 -36.03 -29.85 19.12
N PRO A 122 -36.69 -30.54 18.17
CA PRO A 122 -36.84 -30.05 16.79
C PRO A 122 -37.45 -28.65 16.73
N LEU A 123 -38.39 -28.35 17.65
CA LEU A 123 -39.02 -27.05 17.75
C LEU A 123 -38.00 -25.93 18.03
N ASP A 124 -37.05 -26.17 18.94
CA ASP A 124 -36.03 -25.17 19.28
C ASP A 124 -35.09 -24.93 18.10
N GLN A 125 -34.72 -26.01 17.39
CA GLN A 125 -33.88 -25.93 16.20
C GLN A 125 -34.52 -25.09 15.09
N VAL A 126 -35.80 -25.35 14.79
CA VAL A 126 -36.59 -24.56 13.83
C VAL A 126 -36.68 -23.10 14.26
N GLN A 127 -36.96 -22.82 15.55
CA GLN A 127 -37.06 -21.46 16.05
C GLN A 127 -35.74 -20.68 15.94
N ILE A 128 -34.59 -21.30 16.19
CA ILE A 128 -33.28 -20.66 16.07
C ILE A 128 -33.04 -20.20 14.64
N LEU A 129 -33.25 -21.10 13.67
CA LEU A 129 -33.05 -20.80 12.25
C LEU A 129 -34.04 -19.74 11.75
N VAL A 130 -35.32 -19.86 12.10
CA VAL A 130 -36.35 -18.88 11.71
C VAL A 130 -36.07 -17.50 12.33
N ARG A 131 -35.61 -17.42 13.59
CA ARG A 131 -35.23 -16.14 14.21
C ARG A 131 -34.03 -15.51 13.52
N ASN A 132 -33.02 -16.30 13.16
CA ASN A 132 -31.90 -15.81 12.37
C ASN A 132 -32.34 -15.33 10.98
N ALA A 133 -33.24 -16.06 10.32
CA ALA A 133 -33.73 -15.70 9.01
C ALA A 133 -34.57 -14.42 9.04
N LYS A 134 -35.48 -14.28 10.02
CA LYS A 134 -36.25 -13.06 10.26
C LYS A 134 -35.37 -11.85 10.56
N GLN A 135 -34.24 -12.06 11.24
CA GLN A 135 -33.30 -10.98 11.51
C GLN A 135 -32.69 -10.43 10.23
N ILE A 136 -32.14 -11.30 9.39
CA ILE A 136 -31.56 -10.88 8.10
C ILE A 136 -32.65 -10.29 7.21
N LEU A 137 -33.86 -10.88 7.20
CA LEU A 137 -35.01 -10.34 6.48
C LEU A 137 -35.34 -8.91 6.90
N GLY A 138 -35.26 -8.58 8.19
CA GLY A 138 -35.47 -7.22 8.67
C GLY A 138 -34.51 -6.20 8.03
N ILE A 139 -33.29 -6.62 7.71
CA ILE A 139 -32.29 -5.79 7.03
C ILE A 139 -32.57 -5.74 5.51
N VAL A 140 -32.93 -6.88 4.91
CA VAL A 140 -33.32 -6.98 3.49
C VAL A 140 -34.52 -6.08 3.20
N THR A 141 -35.59 -6.18 3.99
CA THR A 141 -36.83 -5.41 3.84
C THR A 141 -36.64 -3.92 4.13
N ALA A 142 -35.75 -3.55 5.07
CA ALA A 142 -35.35 -2.16 5.25
C ALA A 142 -34.64 -1.56 4.02
N THR A 143 -34.05 -2.40 3.17
CA THR A 143 -33.31 -1.99 1.97
C THR A 143 -34.18 -2.01 0.71
N PHE A 144 -35.06 -3.01 0.58
CA PHE A 144 -35.84 -3.27 -0.64
C PHE A 144 -37.35 -3.04 -0.51
N GLY A 145 -37.85 -2.76 0.69
CA GLY A 145 -39.27 -2.82 1.01
C GLY A 145 -39.72 -4.22 1.46
N ASP A 146 -40.85 -4.26 2.12
CA ASP A 146 -41.52 -5.44 2.69
C ASP A 146 -42.44 -6.16 1.69
N GLU A 147 -42.96 -5.44 0.70
CA GLU A 147 -43.94 -5.90 -0.29
C GLU A 147 -43.66 -7.29 -0.91
N LEU A 148 -42.41 -7.60 -1.27
CA LEU A 148 -42.04 -8.87 -1.92
C LEU A 148 -42.04 -10.08 -0.95
N PHE A 149 -41.90 -9.83 0.36
CA PHE A 149 -41.67 -10.86 1.38
C PHE A 149 -42.91 -11.15 2.24
N GLU A 150 -43.97 -10.34 2.11
CA GLU A 150 -45.24 -10.57 2.81
C GLU A 150 -46.04 -11.72 2.19
N LEU A 151 -46.66 -12.54 3.05
CA LEU A 151 -47.50 -13.67 2.65
C LEU A 151 -48.93 -13.25 2.25
N SER A 152 -49.34 -12.02 2.50
CA SER A 152 -50.73 -11.57 2.36
C SER A 152 -50.84 -10.06 2.09
N GLY A 153 -50.61 -9.67 0.83
CA GLY A 153 -50.90 -8.32 0.33
C GLY A 153 -51.66 -8.40 -1.00
N GLY A 154 -52.96 -8.06 -0.98
CA GLY A 154 -53.94 -8.29 -2.05
C GLY A 154 -53.78 -7.53 -3.38
N ASN A 155 -52.56 -7.22 -3.80
CA ASN A 155 -52.23 -6.69 -5.13
C ASN A 155 -50.79 -7.03 -5.61
N ASN A 156 -50.01 -7.84 -4.87
CA ASN A 156 -48.62 -8.12 -5.23
C ASN A 156 -48.49 -9.32 -6.18
N LYS A 157 -47.64 -9.14 -7.20
CA LYS A 157 -47.23 -10.21 -8.12
C LYS A 157 -46.43 -11.25 -7.34
N ASP A 158 -46.77 -12.52 -7.50
CA ASP A 158 -46.04 -13.64 -6.91
C ASP A 158 -44.55 -13.54 -7.30
N PRO A 159 -43.61 -13.39 -6.33
CA PRO A 159 -42.20 -13.24 -6.64
C PRO A 159 -41.63 -14.46 -7.38
N CYS A 160 -42.25 -15.63 -7.24
CA CYS A 160 -41.87 -16.84 -7.97
C CYS A 160 -42.23 -16.79 -9.46
N LEU A 161 -43.12 -15.87 -9.88
CA LEU A 161 -43.56 -15.69 -11.27
C LEU A 161 -42.91 -14.49 -11.95
N LEU A 162 -42.09 -13.71 -11.24
CA LEU A 162 -41.36 -12.57 -11.77
C LEU A 162 -40.07 -13.01 -12.48
N ASP A 163 -39.50 -12.10 -13.28
CA ASP A 163 -38.19 -12.33 -13.92
C ASP A 163 -37.13 -12.66 -12.85
N SER A 164 -36.29 -13.66 -13.13
CA SER A 164 -35.29 -14.16 -12.17
C SER A 164 -34.25 -13.08 -11.84
N THR A 165 -34.40 -12.47 -10.67
CA THR A 165 -33.39 -11.62 -10.05
C THR A 165 -33.04 -12.21 -8.69
N ASP A 166 -31.86 -11.89 -8.15
CA ASP A 166 -31.44 -12.42 -6.84
C ASP A 166 -32.47 -12.10 -5.75
N ILE A 167 -33.07 -10.90 -5.78
CA ILE A 167 -34.10 -10.48 -4.81
C ILE A 167 -35.43 -11.22 -5.01
N HIS A 168 -35.88 -11.44 -6.25
CA HIS A 168 -37.11 -12.20 -6.50
C HIS A 168 -36.95 -13.67 -6.12
N ASN A 169 -35.79 -14.27 -6.41
CA ASN A 169 -35.46 -15.63 -5.99
C ASN A 169 -35.45 -15.74 -4.46
N LEU A 170 -34.79 -14.80 -3.78
CA LEU A 170 -34.73 -14.78 -2.30
C LEU A 170 -36.12 -14.62 -1.67
N ALA A 171 -36.98 -13.78 -2.26
CA ALA A 171 -38.36 -13.59 -1.83
C ALA A 171 -39.23 -14.83 -2.08
N CYS A 172 -39.10 -15.46 -3.25
CA CYS A 172 -39.80 -16.70 -3.57
C CYS A 172 -39.42 -17.84 -2.61
N GLU A 173 -38.12 -18.04 -2.37
CA GLU A 173 -37.62 -19.04 -1.42
C GLU A 173 -38.11 -18.77 0.00
N TRP A 174 -38.06 -17.51 0.45
CA TRP A 174 -38.59 -17.10 1.75
C TRP A 174 -40.06 -17.48 1.92
N GLN A 175 -40.92 -17.12 0.94
CA GLN A 175 -42.34 -17.43 1.01
C GLN A 175 -42.61 -18.95 1.04
N ARG A 176 -41.84 -19.74 0.27
CA ARG A 176 -41.94 -21.21 0.29
C ARG A 176 -41.56 -21.78 1.66
N LEU A 177 -40.43 -21.36 2.22
CA LEU A 177 -39.90 -21.88 3.48
C LEU A 177 -40.77 -21.50 4.68
N ILE A 178 -41.34 -20.29 4.68
CA ILE A 178 -42.21 -19.85 5.78
C ILE A 178 -43.58 -20.52 5.73
N LYS A 179 -44.16 -20.78 4.55
CA LYS A 179 -45.41 -21.57 4.44
C LYS A 179 -45.25 -22.97 5.04
N GLN A 180 -44.08 -23.58 4.87
CA GLN A 180 -43.74 -24.89 5.46
C GLN A 180 -43.38 -24.82 6.94
N THR A 181 -43.12 -23.64 7.50
CA THR A 181 -42.67 -23.51 8.89
C THR A 181 -43.77 -23.89 9.88
N ASP A 182 -45.04 -23.57 9.58
CA ASP A 182 -46.16 -23.93 10.46
C ASP A 182 -46.32 -25.46 10.60
N ASP A 183 -46.07 -26.20 9.51
CA ASP A 183 -46.05 -27.68 9.52
C ASP A 183 -44.86 -28.21 10.36
N MET A 184 -43.72 -27.51 10.35
CA MET A 184 -42.52 -27.88 11.11
C MET A 184 -42.64 -27.60 12.62
N LEU A 185 -43.43 -26.61 13.04
CA LEU A 185 -43.62 -26.28 14.46
C LEU A 185 -44.36 -27.40 15.24
N GLY A 186 -45.06 -28.30 14.55
CA GLY A 186 -45.74 -29.47 15.13
C GLY A 186 -45.06 -30.82 14.87
N ALA A 187 -43.94 -30.84 14.14
CA ALA A 187 -43.29 -32.07 13.68
C ALA A 187 -42.38 -32.72 14.75
N SER A 188 -42.25 -34.05 14.69
CA SER A 188 -41.39 -34.84 15.59
C SER A 188 -39.89 -34.81 15.23
N HIS A 189 -39.56 -34.32 14.04
CA HIS A 189 -38.20 -34.18 13.51
C HIS A 189 -38.15 -32.99 12.57
N VAL A 190 -36.96 -32.41 12.38
CA VAL A 190 -36.74 -31.35 11.39
C VAL A 190 -36.63 -32.00 10.02
N ASP A 191 -37.44 -31.55 9.07
CA ASP A 191 -37.37 -32.01 7.69
C ASP A 191 -36.00 -31.62 7.06
N PRO A 192 -35.23 -32.57 6.51
CA PRO A 192 -33.91 -32.29 5.93
C PRO A 192 -33.94 -31.34 4.72
N GLU A 193 -35.02 -31.37 3.92
CA GLU A 193 -35.19 -30.48 2.77
C GLU A 193 -35.43 -29.05 3.24
N TRP A 194 -36.33 -28.86 4.21
CA TRP A 194 -36.56 -27.54 4.81
C TRP A 194 -35.31 -27.00 5.50
N PHE A 195 -34.59 -27.85 6.26
CA PHE A 195 -33.36 -27.48 6.95
C PHE A 195 -32.28 -26.96 5.98
N ASN A 196 -31.99 -27.73 4.93
CA ASN A 196 -31.00 -27.34 3.92
C ASN A 196 -31.46 -26.09 3.15
N GLY A 197 -32.76 -26.00 2.83
CA GLY A 197 -33.33 -24.82 2.20
C GLY A 197 -33.20 -23.55 3.05
N MET A 198 -33.43 -23.65 4.37
CA MET A 198 -33.29 -22.52 5.30
C MET A 198 -31.84 -22.07 5.46
N LEU A 199 -30.90 -23.02 5.57
CA LEU A 199 -29.46 -22.68 5.60
C LEU A 199 -29.00 -22.02 4.31
N LEU A 200 -29.46 -22.54 3.16
CA LEU A 200 -29.16 -21.95 1.86
C LEU A 200 -29.73 -20.52 1.76
N TRP A 201 -30.96 -20.32 2.21
CA TRP A 201 -31.58 -18.99 2.23
C TRP A 201 -30.79 -18.00 3.09
N LEU A 202 -30.36 -18.41 4.30
CA LEU A 202 -29.52 -17.58 5.17
C LEU A 202 -28.22 -17.17 4.49
N ARG A 203 -27.55 -18.10 3.80
CA ARG A 203 -26.31 -17.84 3.06
C ARG A 203 -26.52 -16.92 1.86
N ASN A 204 -27.58 -17.16 1.08
CA ASN A 204 -27.95 -16.32 -0.06
C ASN A 204 -28.28 -14.89 0.38
N ALA A 205 -29.06 -14.74 1.46
CA ALA A 205 -29.40 -13.43 2.03
C ALA A 205 -28.16 -12.70 2.58
N GLN A 206 -27.29 -13.41 3.31
CA GLN A 206 -26.01 -12.88 3.80
C GLN A 206 -25.13 -12.38 2.66
N GLN A 207 -24.95 -13.19 1.61
CA GLN A 207 -24.10 -12.87 0.46
C GLN A 207 -24.65 -11.69 -0.35
N MET A 208 -25.96 -11.63 -0.57
CA MET A 208 -26.60 -10.50 -1.23
C MET A 208 -26.38 -9.21 -0.44
N MET A 209 -26.70 -9.22 0.85
CA MET A 209 -26.63 -8.01 1.68
C MET A 209 -25.20 -7.55 1.96
N SER A 210 -24.24 -8.48 2.11
CA SER A 210 -22.83 -8.12 2.22
C SER A 210 -22.28 -7.52 0.92
N GLY A 211 -22.76 -7.96 -0.24
CA GLY A 211 -22.45 -7.37 -1.54
C GLY A 211 -23.09 -5.99 -1.78
N MET A 212 -24.23 -5.72 -1.15
CA MET A 212 -25.03 -4.49 -1.30
C MET A 212 -24.58 -3.28 -0.47
N ALA A 213 -23.54 -3.40 0.36
CA ALA A 213 -22.91 -2.26 1.04
C ALA A 213 -22.34 -1.17 0.08
N SER A 214 -22.65 -1.29 -1.22
CA SER A 214 -22.18 -0.56 -2.39
C SER A 214 -23.27 0.32 -3.04
N ASN A 215 -24.23 0.87 -2.27
CA ASN A 215 -25.21 1.83 -2.83
C ASN A 215 -24.53 3.19 -3.13
N TYR A 216 -24.09 3.38 -4.37
CA TYR A 216 -23.34 4.57 -4.79
C TYR A 216 -24.25 5.73 -5.21
N ASP A 217 -23.92 6.93 -4.74
CA ASP A 217 -24.47 8.18 -5.26
C ASP A 217 -23.88 8.47 -6.66
N LEU A 218 -24.60 8.06 -7.70
CA LEU A 218 -24.17 8.18 -9.10
C LEU A 218 -23.96 9.63 -9.53
N PHE A 219 -24.70 10.58 -8.94
CA PHE A 219 -24.53 11.99 -9.27
C PHE A 219 -23.18 12.51 -8.79
N LYS A 220 -22.80 12.21 -7.54
CA LYS A 220 -21.48 12.60 -7.01
C LYS A 220 -20.33 11.95 -7.78
N LEU A 221 -20.47 10.67 -8.16
CA LEU A 221 -19.47 9.98 -8.99
C LEU A 221 -19.32 10.65 -10.37
N ALA A 222 -20.43 10.95 -11.03
CA ALA A 222 -20.42 11.61 -12.35
C ALA A 222 -19.83 13.02 -12.27
N LEU A 223 -20.16 13.80 -11.24
CA LEU A 223 -19.61 15.13 -11.02
C LEU A 223 -18.08 15.08 -10.81
N GLY A 224 -17.61 14.17 -9.95
CA GLY A 224 -16.17 13.98 -9.71
C GLY A 224 -15.43 13.59 -10.99
N LEU A 225 -15.97 12.64 -11.76
CA LEU A 225 -15.39 12.22 -13.03
C LEU A 225 -15.38 13.36 -14.06
N GLY A 226 -16.44 14.16 -14.12
CA GLY A 226 -16.52 15.33 -14.99
C GLY A 226 -15.45 16.37 -14.68
N LEU A 227 -15.20 16.65 -13.40
CA LEU A 227 -14.13 17.56 -12.97
C LEU A 227 -12.73 17.01 -13.30
N ALA A 228 -12.50 15.71 -13.10
CA ALA A 228 -11.23 15.08 -13.45
C ALA A 228 -10.98 15.08 -14.96
N ALA A 229 -12.02 14.81 -15.77
CA ALA A 229 -11.94 14.88 -17.22
C ALA A 229 -11.65 16.31 -17.71
N ALA A 230 -12.31 17.33 -17.12
CA ALA A 230 -12.03 18.73 -17.43
C ALA A 230 -10.57 19.11 -17.12
N ALA A 231 -10.03 18.68 -15.97
CA ALA A 231 -8.63 18.91 -15.61
C ALA A 231 -7.65 18.22 -16.58
N ALA A 232 -7.96 17.00 -17.04
CA ALA A 232 -7.16 16.30 -18.05
C ALA A 232 -7.19 17.04 -19.40
N ILE A 233 -8.36 17.51 -19.85
CA ILE A 233 -8.51 18.31 -21.07
C ILE A 233 -7.70 19.61 -20.97
N CYS A 234 -7.79 20.34 -19.86
CA CYS A 234 -6.98 21.55 -19.64
C CYS A 234 -5.47 21.26 -19.72
N SER A 235 -5.01 20.14 -19.16
CA SER A 235 -3.60 19.75 -19.21
C SER A 235 -3.14 19.36 -20.62
N ILE A 236 -4.02 18.72 -21.41
CA ILE A 236 -3.78 18.42 -22.83
C ILE A 236 -3.63 19.73 -23.63
N VAL A 237 -4.56 20.68 -23.46
CA VAL A 237 -4.51 21.99 -24.13
C VAL A 237 -3.25 22.78 -23.73
N ALA A 238 -2.89 22.77 -22.45
CA ALA A 238 -1.66 23.38 -21.97
C ALA A 238 -0.42 22.74 -22.64
N THR A 239 -0.39 21.41 -22.75
CA THR A 239 0.69 20.69 -23.42
C THR A 239 0.84 21.11 -24.88
N PHE A 240 -0.27 21.20 -25.63
CA PHE A 240 -0.25 21.67 -27.01
C PHE A 240 0.18 23.14 -27.16
N SER A 241 -0.09 23.97 -26.15
CA SER A 241 0.33 25.38 -26.15
C SER A 241 1.83 25.56 -25.95
N PHE A 242 2.47 24.69 -25.15
CA PHE A 242 3.92 24.73 -24.90
C PHE A 242 4.74 23.96 -25.96
N VAL A 243 4.15 22.95 -26.60
CA VAL A 243 4.79 22.16 -27.66
C VAL A 243 4.42 22.75 -29.03
N LYS A 244 5.35 23.48 -29.67
CA LYS A 244 5.15 24.03 -31.02
C LYS A 244 4.69 22.92 -31.99
N HIS A 245 3.73 23.25 -32.87
CA HIS A 245 3.26 22.36 -33.95
C HIS A 245 4.45 21.73 -34.69
N GLY A 246 4.52 20.39 -34.71
CA GLY A 246 5.54 19.62 -35.41
C GLY A 246 6.69 19.06 -34.56
N GLN A 247 6.84 19.43 -33.28
CA GLN A 247 7.83 18.82 -32.40
C GLN A 247 7.24 17.61 -31.65
N LEU A 248 7.66 16.39 -32.02
CA LEU A 248 7.36 15.10 -31.37
C LEU A 248 7.82 14.99 -29.90
N VAL A 249 8.10 16.09 -29.21
CA VAL A 249 8.82 16.10 -27.93
C VAL A 249 8.00 15.44 -26.81
N ALA A 250 6.66 15.44 -26.87
CA ALA A 250 5.79 14.87 -25.83
C ALA A 250 5.30 13.43 -26.12
N TRP A 251 5.67 12.80 -27.24
CA TRP A 251 5.13 11.47 -27.58
C TRP A 251 5.37 10.40 -26.50
N PRO A 252 6.53 10.32 -25.83
CA PRO A 252 6.78 9.23 -24.88
C PRO A 252 5.85 9.28 -23.68
N ILE A 253 5.67 10.47 -23.10
CA ILE A 253 4.81 10.65 -21.93
C ILE A 253 3.34 10.48 -22.31
N SER A 254 2.90 10.94 -23.48
CA SER A 254 1.55 10.70 -23.97
C SER A 254 1.28 9.22 -24.14
N MET A 255 2.22 8.45 -24.69
CA MET A 255 2.09 7.00 -24.83
C MET A 255 1.99 6.31 -23.47
N VAL A 256 2.89 6.63 -22.53
CA VAL A 256 2.85 6.07 -21.16
C VAL A 256 1.52 6.40 -20.48
N THR A 257 1.03 7.63 -20.63
CA THR A 257 -0.23 8.10 -20.04
C THR A 257 -1.43 7.31 -20.58
N VAL A 258 -1.52 7.12 -21.90
CA VAL A 258 -2.62 6.38 -22.53
C VAL A 258 -2.58 4.91 -22.12
N LEU A 259 -1.41 4.26 -22.22
CA LEU A 259 -1.27 2.85 -21.86
C LEU A 259 -1.60 2.60 -20.37
N TYR A 260 -1.12 3.48 -19.49
CA TYR A 260 -1.45 3.42 -18.07
C TYR A 260 -2.95 3.61 -17.81
N GLY A 261 -3.59 4.56 -18.51
CA GLY A 261 -5.01 4.82 -18.38
C GLY A 261 -5.88 3.63 -18.80
N VAL A 262 -5.55 2.98 -19.92
CA VAL A 262 -6.25 1.77 -20.40
C VAL A 262 -6.11 0.62 -19.40
N MET A 263 -4.91 0.45 -18.85
CA MET A 263 -4.60 -0.60 -17.88
C MET A 263 -5.49 -0.56 -16.62
N MET A 264 -5.93 0.64 -16.20
CA MET A 264 -6.77 0.80 -15.00
C MET A 264 -8.13 0.10 -15.10
N PHE A 265 -8.61 -0.27 -16.31
CA PHE A 265 -9.91 -0.91 -16.51
C PHE A 265 -9.89 -2.44 -16.31
N ALA A 266 -8.81 -3.00 -15.77
CA ALA A 266 -8.67 -4.43 -15.52
C ALA A 266 -8.05 -4.67 -14.14
N SER A 267 -8.76 -5.38 -13.26
CA SER A 267 -8.34 -5.56 -11.86
C SER A 267 -6.99 -6.26 -11.73
N SER A 268 -6.74 -7.30 -12.53
CA SER A 268 -5.46 -8.04 -12.51
C SER A 268 -4.26 -7.17 -12.88
N PHE A 269 -4.45 -6.17 -13.75
CA PHE A 269 -3.39 -5.22 -14.06
C PHE A 269 -3.21 -4.15 -12.97
N VAL A 270 -4.26 -3.80 -12.23
CA VAL A 270 -4.16 -2.90 -11.08
C VAL A 270 -3.46 -3.60 -9.90
N GLU A 271 -3.73 -4.88 -9.69
CA GLU A 271 -3.04 -5.72 -8.71
C GLU A 271 -1.55 -5.83 -9.01
N GLU A 272 -1.19 -6.05 -10.29
CA GLU A 272 0.18 -6.29 -10.74
C GLU A 272 0.80 -5.08 -11.47
N GLU A 273 0.41 -3.86 -11.06
CA GLU A 273 0.80 -2.60 -11.70
C GLU A 273 2.32 -2.40 -11.79
N GLN A 274 3.09 -2.94 -10.85
CA GLN A 274 4.55 -2.84 -10.84
C GLN A 274 5.17 -3.38 -12.14
N HIS A 275 4.56 -4.38 -12.77
CA HIS A 275 5.07 -4.93 -14.02
C HIS A 275 5.05 -3.90 -15.14
N PHE A 276 4.00 -3.09 -15.25
CA PHE A 276 3.93 -1.99 -16.20
C PHE A 276 5.12 -1.05 -16.02
N TRP A 277 5.32 -0.55 -14.79
CA TRP A 277 6.40 0.41 -14.51
C TRP A 277 7.78 -0.16 -14.77
N TYR A 278 8.04 -1.40 -14.37
CA TYR A 278 9.33 -2.06 -14.58
C TYR A 278 9.63 -2.30 -16.06
N TRP A 279 8.67 -2.80 -16.84
CA TRP A 279 8.87 -3.05 -18.26
C TRP A 279 9.01 -1.75 -19.05
N THR A 280 8.15 -0.78 -18.81
CA THR A 280 8.19 0.52 -19.48
C THR A 280 9.49 1.25 -19.15
N LEU A 281 9.95 1.26 -17.90
CA LEU A 281 11.24 1.83 -17.53
C LEU A 281 12.42 1.15 -18.25
N THR A 282 12.43 -0.19 -18.28
CA THR A 282 13.51 -0.95 -18.93
C THR A 282 13.58 -0.64 -20.43
N MET A 283 12.44 -0.67 -21.11
CA MET A 283 12.33 -0.34 -22.54
C MET A 283 12.73 1.11 -22.81
N TRP A 284 12.30 2.04 -21.94
CA TRP A 284 12.63 3.46 -22.05
C TRP A 284 14.13 3.73 -21.92
N ILE A 285 14.79 3.13 -20.94
CA ILE A 285 16.25 3.29 -20.75
C ILE A 285 17.03 2.64 -21.89
N ALA A 286 16.57 1.49 -22.39
CA ALA A 286 17.15 0.88 -23.58
C ALA A 286 17.01 1.78 -24.82
N PHE A 287 15.84 2.40 -25.02
CA PHE A 287 15.60 3.36 -26.09
C PHE A 287 16.52 4.59 -25.97
N LEU A 288 16.64 5.18 -24.78
CA LEU A 288 17.58 6.28 -24.53
C LEU A 288 19.04 5.86 -24.78
N GLY A 289 19.40 4.62 -24.44
CA GLY A 289 20.73 4.07 -24.69
C GLY A 289 21.03 3.95 -26.18
N ILE A 290 20.14 3.32 -26.95
CA ILE A 290 20.28 3.14 -28.40
C ILE A 290 20.37 4.49 -29.10
N THR A 291 19.48 5.42 -28.78
CA THR A 291 19.48 6.77 -29.38
C THR A 291 20.73 7.57 -29.01
N SER A 292 21.22 7.44 -27.77
CA SER A 292 22.45 8.09 -27.32
C SER A 292 23.69 7.50 -28.00
N MET A 293 23.75 6.18 -28.19
CA MET A 293 24.83 5.49 -28.92
C MET A 293 24.87 5.89 -30.40
N GLN A 294 23.69 6.04 -31.04
CA GLN A 294 23.60 6.53 -32.42
C GLN A 294 24.11 7.97 -32.55
N ARG A 295 23.87 8.84 -31.55
CA ARG A 295 24.36 10.23 -31.54
C ARG A 295 25.84 10.33 -31.16
N ARG A 296 26.32 9.49 -30.24
CA ARG A 296 27.68 9.48 -29.69
C ARG A 296 28.21 8.05 -29.67
N GLN A 297 29.00 7.72 -30.69
CA GLN A 297 29.72 6.44 -30.83
C GLN A 297 30.87 6.32 -29.81
N SER A 298 30.54 6.24 -28.52
CA SER A 298 31.53 6.14 -27.43
C SER A 298 31.27 4.91 -26.58
N ILE A 299 32.32 4.11 -26.35
CA ILE A 299 32.27 2.92 -25.48
C ILE A 299 31.81 3.26 -24.06
N TRP A 300 32.15 4.45 -23.56
CA TRP A 300 31.74 4.92 -22.24
C TRP A 300 30.24 5.21 -22.17
N THR A 301 29.63 5.69 -23.26
CA THR A 301 28.17 5.86 -23.33
C THR A 301 27.49 4.50 -23.25
N THR A 302 27.95 3.53 -24.03
CA THR A 302 27.43 2.15 -24.01
C THR A 302 27.55 1.53 -22.61
N ALA A 303 28.74 1.60 -22.01
CA ALA A 303 28.99 1.04 -20.68
C ALA A 303 28.07 1.64 -19.60
N ARG A 304 27.80 2.95 -19.65
CA ARG A 304 26.88 3.63 -18.71
C ARG A 304 25.44 3.15 -18.84
N TYR A 305 24.92 3.01 -20.06
CA TYR A 305 23.55 2.52 -20.26
C TYR A 305 23.42 1.03 -19.92
N LEU A 306 24.45 0.21 -20.20
CA LEU A 306 24.49 -1.17 -19.74
C LEU A 306 24.52 -1.28 -18.21
N LEU A 307 25.34 -0.46 -17.55
CA LEU A 307 25.35 -0.37 -16.08
C LEU A 307 23.98 0.07 -15.55
N CYS A 308 23.35 1.07 -16.17
CA CYS A 308 22.02 1.54 -15.79
C CYS A 308 20.96 0.44 -15.91
N LEU A 309 20.94 -0.29 -17.03
CA LEU A 309 20.03 -1.43 -17.24
C LEU A 309 20.29 -2.57 -16.25
N PHE A 310 21.56 -2.88 -15.96
CA PHE A 310 21.91 -3.87 -14.95
C PHE A 310 21.42 -3.44 -13.56
N THR A 311 21.63 -2.19 -13.17
CA THR A 311 21.15 -1.67 -11.89
C THR A 311 19.62 -1.69 -11.81
N ILE A 312 18.91 -1.33 -12.89
CA ILE A 312 17.44 -1.43 -12.94
C ILE A 312 16.97 -2.88 -12.81
N ARG A 313 17.70 -3.84 -13.38
CA ARG A 313 17.39 -5.27 -13.22
C ARG A 313 17.51 -5.72 -11.76
N VAL A 314 18.52 -5.25 -11.04
CA VAL A 314 18.68 -5.49 -9.60
C VAL A 314 17.54 -4.83 -8.81
N VAL A 315 17.25 -3.55 -9.07
CA VAL A 315 16.16 -2.80 -8.40
C VAL A 315 14.80 -3.47 -8.61
N LYS A 316 14.49 -3.94 -9.83
CA LYS A 316 13.24 -4.65 -10.14
C LYS A 316 13.04 -5.91 -9.31
N GLY A 317 14.12 -6.63 -9.00
CA GLY A 317 14.06 -7.87 -8.22
C GLY A 317 14.27 -7.66 -6.72
N TRP A 318 14.34 -6.41 -6.24
CA TRP A 318 14.75 -6.12 -4.87
C TRP A 318 13.71 -6.59 -3.85
N ASN A 319 12.50 -6.03 -3.92
CA ASN A 319 11.32 -6.51 -3.21
C ASN A 319 10.27 -6.95 -4.24
N GLN A 320 9.66 -8.11 -4.03
CA GLN A 320 8.49 -8.53 -4.80
C GLN A 320 7.24 -7.85 -4.22
N THR A 321 6.45 -7.24 -5.11
CA THR A 321 5.19 -6.57 -4.79
C THR A 321 4.06 -7.11 -5.65
N GLY A 322 2.85 -6.59 -5.46
CA GLY A 322 1.62 -7.11 -6.08
C GLY A 322 0.80 -7.86 -5.06
N GLN A 323 -0.28 -8.51 -5.51
CA GLN A 323 -1.10 -9.37 -4.64
C GLN A 323 -0.83 -10.84 -4.92
N LYS A 324 -0.71 -11.23 -6.20
CA LYS A 324 -0.64 -12.63 -6.59
C LYS A 324 0.67 -13.31 -6.18
N PHE A 325 1.76 -12.54 -6.13
CA PHE A 325 3.11 -13.08 -5.92
C PHE A 325 3.83 -12.41 -4.74
N ALA A 326 3.11 -11.79 -3.80
CA ALA A 326 3.72 -11.10 -2.65
C ALA A 326 4.58 -12.03 -1.77
N GLY A 327 4.28 -13.33 -1.75
CA GLY A 327 5.02 -14.35 -1.00
C GLY A 327 6.28 -14.89 -1.71
N GLU A 328 6.42 -14.68 -3.02
CA GLU A 328 7.50 -15.27 -3.83
C GLU A 328 8.90 -14.77 -3.42
N PRO A 329 9.96 -15.56 -3.68
CA PRO A 329 11.33 -15.18 -3.34
C PRO A 329 11.81 -13.98 -4.16
N ASP A 330 12.33 -12.97 -3.47
CA ASP A 330 13.00 -11.80 -4.04
C ASP A 330 14.44 -11.68 -3.54
N ILE A 331 15.17 -10.63 -3.96
CA ILE A 331 16.58 -10.45 -3.53
C ILE A 331 16.66 -10.24 -2.02
N VAL A 332 15.71 -9.52 -1.42
CA VAL A 332 15.72 -9.24 0.01
C VAL A 332 15.51 -10.53 0.80
N LYS A 333 14.43 -11.29 0.56
CA LYS A 333 14.11 -12.55 1.22
C LYS A 333 15.16 -13.63 0.95
N SER A 334 15.70 -13.72 -0.27
CA SER A 334 16.59 -14.82 -0.66
C SER A 334 18.07 -14.60 -0.36
N PHE A 335 18.56 -13.35 -0.39
CA PHE A 335 20.00 -13.06 -0.27
C PHE A 335 20.33 -12.08 0.86
N VAL A 336 19.54 -11.02 1.04
CA VAL A 336 19.86 -9.96 2.01
C VAL A 336 19.51 -10.39 3.43
N TYR A 337 18.31 -10.93 3.64
CA TYR A 337 17.80 -11.35 4.94
C TYR A 337 18.61 -12.53 5.53
N PRO A 338 18.96 -13.58 4.74
CA PRO A 338 19.80 -14.67 5.26
C PRO A 338 21.26 -14.25 5.49
N SER A 339 21.70 -13.09 4.99
CA SER A 339 23.08 -12.60 5.11
C SER A 339 23.16 -11.18 5.68
N PRO A 340 22.96 -11.00 7.00
CA PRO A 340 23.11 -9.70 7.66
C PRO A 340 24.44 -8.97 7.38
N PRO A 341 25.61 -9.64 7.27
CA PRO A 341 26.86 -8.94 6.89
C PRO A 341 26.81 -8.29 5.52
N LEU A 342 26.16 -8.92 4.54
CA LEU A 342 25.98 -8.35 3.20
C LEU A 342 25.11 -7.09 3.26
N LEU A 343 23.99 -7.15 4.00
CA LEU A 343 23.10 -6.00 4.22
C LEU A 343 23.87 -4.82 4.83
N TRP A 344 24.56 -5.04 5.95
CA TRP A 344 25.29 -3.97 6.62
C TRP A 344 26.46 -3.43 5.79
N GLY A 345 27.11 -4.27 4.99
CA GLY A 345 28.10 -3.82 4.01
C GLY A 345 27.52 -2.84 2.99
N LEU A 346 26.35 -3.16 2.41
CA LEU A 346 25.65 -2.27 1.48
C LEU A 346 25.17 -0.98 2.16
N ILE A 347 24.68 -1.05 3.40
CA ILE A 347 24.29 0.13 4.19
C ILE A 347 25.50 1.04 4.43
N ILE A 348 26.64 0.49 4.85
CA ILE A 348 27.88 1.25 5.08
C ILE A 348 28.32 1.94 3.79
N VAL A 349 28.36 1.22 2.67
CA VAL A 349 28.70 1.81 1.35
C VAL A 349 27.73 2.94 0.99
N SER A 350 26.44 2.80 1.28
CA SER A 350 25.42 3.82 1.01
C SER A 350 25.66 5.10 1.82
N TYR A 351 25.93 4.96 3.12
CA TYR A 351 26.24 6.09 4.01
C TYR A 351 27.57 6.76 3.69
N VAL A 352 28.62 5.99 3.43
CA VAL A 352 29.95 6.51 3.03
C VAL A 352 29.83 7.29 1.72
N THR A 353 29.19 6.70 0.70
CA THR A 353 28.97 7.36 -0.59
C THR A 353 28.22 8.68 -0.43
N SER A 354 27.11 8.66 0.31
CA SER A 354 26.28 9.85 0.54
C SER A 354 27.03 10.93 1.34
N SER A 355 27.84 10.53 2.33
CA SER A 355 28.67 11.44 3.13
C SER A 355 29.75 12.12 2.29
N LEU A 356 30.42 11.38 1.41
CA LEU A 356 31.43 11.95 0.51
C LEU A 356 30.79 12.94 -0.47
N GLN A 357 29.63 12.60 -1.04
CA GLN A 357 28.91 13.51 -1.94
C GLN A 357 28.42 14.79 -1.23
N LEU A 358 27.93 14.65 0.01
CA LEU A 358 27.56 15.79 0.85
C LEU A 358 28.78 16.71 1.09
N MET A 359 29.93 16.12 1.46
CA MET A 359 31.19 16.84 1.71
C MET A 359 31.63 17.66 0.48
N PHE A 360 31.63 17.06 -0.71
CA PHE A 360 32.04 17.75 -1.94
C PHE A 360 31.06 18.84 -2.41
N SER A 361 29.83 18.84 -1.89
CA SER A 361 28.80 19.84 -2.23
C SER A 361 28.86 21.09 -1.35
N VAL A 362 29.62 21.07 -0.26
CA VAL A 362 29.84 22.25 0.59
C VAL A 362 30.94 23.14 0.00
N ARG A 363 30.68 24.45 -0.07
CA ARG A 363 31.59 25.48 -0.60
C ARG A 363 31.80 26.58 0.43
N ASP A 364 32.96 27.22 0.38
CA ASP A 364 33.37 28.36 1.23
C ASP A 364 33.39 28.06 2.75
N VAL A 365 33.66 26.81 3.13
CA VAL A 365 33.82 26.38 4.52
C VAL A 365 35.17 25.66 4.63
N PRO A 366 35.96 25.89 5.70
CA PRO A 366 37.23 25.21 5.89
C PRO A 366 37.07 23.68 5.89
N TYR A 367 37.98 22.96 5.22
CA TYR A 367 37.89 21.51 5.03
C TYR A 367 37.70 20.75 6.35
N ILE A 368 38.41 21.14 7.41
CA ILE A 368 38.30 20.55 8.76
C ILE A 368 36.88 20.65 9.32
N VAL A 369 36.19 21.76 9.08
CA VAL A 369 34.81 21.97 9.54
C VAL A 369 33.85 21.12 8.72
N VAL A 370 34.03 21.06 7.39
CA VAL A 370 33.19 20.23 6.51
C VAL A 370 33.31 18.76 6.87
N THR A 371 34.54 18.22 6.98
CA THR A 371 34.75 16.82 7.32
C THR A 371 34.12 16.49 8.66
N SER A 372 34.35 17.32 9.69
CA SER A 372 33.77 17.15 11.03
C SER A 372 32.23 17.11 11.00
N ILE A 373 31.59 18.06 10.33
CA ILE A 373 30.12 18.13 10.23
C ILE A 373 29.58 16.92 9.45
N THR A 374 30.18 16.57 8.31
CA THR A 374 29.72 15.43 7.51
C THR A 374 29.91 14.10 8.24
N SER A 375 31.03 13.92 8.94
CA SER A 375 31.27 12.75 9.79
C SER A 375 30.29 12.68 10.95
N LEU A 376 29.93 13.81 11.58
CA LEU A 376 28.93 13.87 12.64
C LEU A 376 27.53 13.46 12.11
N ILE A 377 27.13 13.96 10.94
CA ILE A 377 25.85 13.60 10.31
C ILE A 377 25.84 12.11 9.96
N ALA A 378 26.86 11.62 9.26
CA ALA A 378 26.93 10.23 8.81
C ALA A 378 26.96 9.26 9.99
N SER A 379 27.78 9.53 11.02
CA SER A 379 27.86 8.69 12.22
C SER A 379 26.55 8.72 13.02
N SER A 380 25.92 9.89 13.20
CA SER A 380 24.64 9.99 13.92
C SER A 380 23.51 9.28 13.19
N ALA A 381 23.41 9.46 11.86
CA ALA A 381 22.39 8.80 11.05
C ALA A 381 22.60 7.29 10.98
N PHE A 382 23.84 6.83 10.83
CA PHE A 382 24.17 5.41 10.89
C PHE A 382 23.89 4.80 12.27
N ALA A 383 24.28 5.47 13.36
CA ALA A 383 24.04 5.01 14.72
C ALA A 383 22.55 4.97 15.08
N PHE A 384 21.76 5.92 14.57
CA PHE A 384 20.30 5.84 14.62
C PHE A 384 19.80 4.63 13.85
N LYS A 385 20.26 4.44 12.60
CA LYS A 385 19.78 3.37 11.75
C LYS A 385 20.07 1.98 12.32
N LEU A 386 21.26 1.81 12.91
CA LEU A 386 21.66 0.61 13.62
C LEU A 386 20.74 0.30 14.80
N ALA A 387 20.51 1.28 15.68
CA ALA A 387 19.64 1.11 16.82
C ALA A 387 18.17 0.88 16.42
N PHE A 388 17.67 1.62 15.43
CA PHE A 388 16.31 1.42 14.90
C PHE A 388 16.12 0.00 14.38
N THR A 389 17.09 -0.50 13.60
CA THR A 389 17.01 -1.86 13.05
C THR A 389 17.09 -2.92 14.14
N ALA A 390 17.81 -2.66 15.24
CA ALA A 390 17.90 -3.58 16.36
C ALA A 390 16.55 -3.74 17.10
N GLU A 391 15.69 -2.72 17.08
CA GLU A 391 14.35 -2.77 17.68
C GLU A 391 13.30 -3.28 16.68
N ASP A 392 13.37 -2.85 15.41
CA ASP A 392 12.40 -3.20 14.35
C ASP A 392 12.59 -4.62 13.80
N ALA A 393 13.85 -5.04 13.58
CA ALA A 393 14.22 -6.33 13.00
C ALA A 393 15.52 -6.87 13.65
N PRO A 394 15.47 -7.30 14.93
CA PRO A 394 16.65 -7.68 15.72
C PRO A 394 17.49 -8.79 15.06
N GLU A 395 16.86 -9.68 14.31
CA GLU A 395 17.52 -10.75 13.56
C GLU A 395 18.48 -10.24 12.46
N LEU A 396 18.30 -9.01 11.98
CA LEU A 396 19.21 -8.36 11.04
C LEU A 396 20.43 -7.72 11.73
N VAL A 397 20.45 -7.65 13.06
CA VAL A 397 21.53 -7.03 13.84
C VAL A 397 22.34 -8.11 14.57
N THR A 398 23.22 -8.77 13.80
CA THR A 398 24.09 -9.85 14.29
C THR A 398 25.58 -9.54 14.11
N GLY A 399 26.46 -10.30 14.76
CA GLY A 399 27.91 -10.24 14.57
C GLY A 399 28.52 -8.84 14.82
N PHE A 400 29.12 -8.25 13.79
CA PHE A 400 29.72 -6.90 13.86
C PHE A 400 28.69 -5.81 14.22
N ALA A 401 27.51 -5.84 13.59
CA ALA A 401 26.48 -4.83 13.81
C ALA A 401 25.98 -4.85 15.26
N LYS A 402 25.80 -6.05 15.84
CA LYS A 402 25.41 -6.22 17.24
C LYS A 402 26.45 -5.61 18.20
N ARG A 403 27.73 -5.96 18.04
CA ARG A 403 28.83 -5.41 18.87
C ARG A 403 28.91 -3.89 18.79
N LEU A 404 28.71 -3.33 17.60
CA LEU A 404 28.68 -1.89 17.42
C LEU A 404 27.47 -1.25 18.10
N ASN A 405 26.29 -1.88 18.02
CA ASN A 405 25.07 -1.37 18.67
C ASN A 405 25.20 -1.35 20.20
N GLU A 406 25.80 -2.39 20.78
CA GLU A 406 26.08 -2.51 22.22
C GLU A 406 27.01 -1.40 22.74
N THR A 407 27.86 -0.83 21.88
CA THR A 407 28.75 0.30 22.25
C THR A 407 27.97 1.60 22.47
N PHE A 408 26.78 1.73 21.86
CA PHE A 408 25.92 2.91 21.98
C PHE A 408 24.75 2.69 22.97
N HIS A 409 24.87 1.77 23.92
CA HIS A 409 23.78 1.46 24.86
C HIS A 409 23.34 2.69 25.68
N GLY A 410 22.02 2.83 25.92
CA GLY A 410 21.45 3.85 26.81
C GLY A 410 20.89 5.12 26.16
N GLN A 411 21.15 5.39 24.88
CA GLN A 411 20.49 6.51 24.18
C GLN A 411 19.17 6.08 23.53
N SER A 412 18.09 6.81 23.81
CA SER A 412 16.76 6.55 23.21
C SER A 412 16.74 6.73 21.68
N LEU A 413 15.90 5.97 20.98
CA LEU A 413 15.68 6.15 19.53
C LEU A 413 15.19 7.56 19.19
N ILE A 414 14.33 8.13 20.04
CA ILE A 414 13.76 9.47 19.87
C ILE A 414 14.87 10.53 19.85
N SER A 415 15.79 10.49 20.82
CA SER A 415 16.91 11.45 20.88
C SER A 415 17.83 11.32 19.67
N ARG A 416 18.16 10.09 19.26
CA ARG A 416 19.01 9.85 18.08
C ARG A 416 18.37 10.39 16.80
N ALA A 417 17.09 10.09 16.56
CA ALA A 417 16.36 10.60 15.39
C ALA A 417 16.32 12.14 15.36
N ARG A 418 16.05 12.78 16.51
CA ARG A 418 16.03 14.25 16.62
C ARG A 418 17.38 14.88 16.31
N VAL A 419 18.48 14.28 16.78
CA VAL A 419 19.84 14.76 16.44
C VAL A 419 20.05 14.73 14.92
N VAL A 420 19.68 13.63 14.26
CA VAL A 420 19.79 13.51 12.80
C VAL A 420 18.96 14.59 12.10
N PHE A 421 17.70 14.78 12.47
CA PHE A 421 16.84 15.80 11.86
C PHE A 421 17.35 17.23 12.08
N VAL A 422 17.83 17.56 13.28
CA VAL A 422 18.41 18.88 13.57
C VAL A 422 19.65 19.13 12.72
N LEU A 423 20.56 18.16 12.62
CA LEU A 423 21.76 18.30 11.80
C LEU A 423 21.41 18.46 10.31
N LEU A 424 20.45 17.69 9.80
CA LEU A 424 19.99 17.81 8.41
C LEU A 424 19.28 19.15 8.15
N ALA A 425 18.51 19.65 9.12
CA ALA A 425 17.88 20.96 9.04
C ALA A 425 18.92 22.09 8.98
N ILE A 426 19.99 22.01 9.79
CA ILE A 426 21.11 22.96 9.74
C ILE A 426 21.77 22.96 8.36
N VAL A 427 22.03 21.77 7.79
CA VAL A 427 22.59 21.65 6.43
C VAL A 427 21.65 22.23 5.38
N ALA A 428 20.34 21.99 5.49
CA ALA A 428 19.35 22.55 4.58
C ALA A 428 19.29 24.08 4.65
N CYS A 429 19.29 24.66 5.86
CA CYS A 429 19.37 26.10 6.07
C CYS A 429 20.66 26.69 5.48
N PHE A 430 21.79 26.03 5.70
CA PHE A 430 23.08 26.42 5.12
C PHE A 430 23.03 26.38 3.58
N ALA A 431 22.47 25.34 2.98
CA ALA A 431 22.31 25.23 1.54
C ALA A 431 21.51 26.42 0.97
N VAL A 432 20.35 26.73 1.56
CA VAL A 432 19.54 27.89 1.15
C VAL A 432 20.33 29.21 1.24
N SER A 433 21.16 29.36 2.29
CA SER A 433 22.04 30.54 2.42
C SER A 433 23.13 30.57 1.34
N GLN A 434 23.69 29.41 0.98
CA GLN A 434 24.71 29.26 -0.05
C GLN A 434 24.17 29.61 -1.44
N ALA A 435 22.92 29.24 -1.74
CA ALA A 435 22.28 29.54 -3.02
C ALA A 435 22.22 31.04 -3.34
N ARG A 436 22.07 31.89 -2.31
CA ARG A 436 21.99 33.36 -2.48
C ARG A 436 23.31 34.03 -2.83
N ARG A 437 24.45 33.33 -2.66
CA ARG A 437 25.80 33.87 -2.79
C ARG A 437 26.40 33.75 -4.21
N GLY A 438 25.60 33.37 -5.21
CA GLY A 438 25.97 33.38 -6.62
C GLY A 438 25.78 32.06 -7.37
N ARG A 439 25.92 32.10 -8.70
CA ARG A 439 25.45 31.04 -9.61
C ARG A 439 26.14 29.69 -9.44
N SER A 440 27.47 29.65 -9.22
CA SER A 440 28.15 28.37 -8.95
C SER A 440 27.72 27.75 -7.62
N LYS A 441 27.43 28.62 -6.64
CA LYS A 441 26.99 28.23 -5.29
C LYS A 441 25.52 27.79 -5.28
N ALA A 442 24.68 28.31 -6.17
CA ALA A 442 23.32 27.85 -6.40
C ALA A 442 23.26 26.37 -6.83
N VAL A 443 24.08 25.97 -7.81
CA VAL A 443 24.14 24.56 -8.25
C VAL A 443 24.64 23.65 -7.12
N SER A 444 25.69 24.08 -6.41
CA SER A 444 26.24 23.36 -5.25
C SER A 444 25.19 23.23 -4.13
N SER A 445 24.37 24.24 -3.91
CA SER A 445 23.28 24.21 -2.94
C SER A 445 22.20 23.20 -3.31
N ALA A 446 21.82 23.10 -4.59
CA ALA A 446 20.85 22.10 -5.03
C ALA A 446 21.39 20.67 -4.82
N GLN A 447 22.67 20.44 -5.12
CA GLN A 447 23.36 19.18 -4.84
C GLN A 447 23.40 18.89 -3.33
N LEU A 448 23.72 19.90 -2.51
CA LEU A 448 23.77 19.77 -1.06
C LEU A 448 22.41 19.37 -0.47
N LEU A 449 21.32 19.99 -0.95
CA LEU A 449 19.95 19.61 -0.56
C LEU A 449 19.58 18.20 -1.01
N HIS A 450 19.99 17.80 -2.22
CA HIS A 450 19.79 16.43 -2.70
C HIS A 450 20.47 15.40 -1.80
N HIS A 451 21.76 15.59 -1.48
CA HIS A 451 22.50 14.65 -0.64
C HIS A 451 22.03 14.66 0.82
N ALA A 452 21.61 15.82 1.35
CA ALA A 452 20.97 15.89 2.67
C ALA A 452 19.64 15.12 2.69
N TYR A 453 18.84 15.24 1.63
CA TYR A 453 17.62 14.45 1.45
C TYR A 453 17.93 12.95 1.33
N THR A 454 18.97 12.54 0.62
CA THR A 454 19.35 11.11 0.53
C THR A 454 19.63 10.52 1.91
N ILE A 455 20.29 11.26 2.81
CA ILE A 455 20.50 10.81 4.20
C ILE A 455 19.18 10.76 4.97
N LEU A 456 18.29 11.73 4.79
CA LEU A 456 16.94 11.67 5.37
C LEU A 456 16.16 10.44 4.88
N ALA A 457 16.19 10.17 3.58
CA ALA A 457 15.55 9.01 2.97
C ALA A 457 16.11 7.70 3.54
N MET A 458 17.44 7.56 3.65
CA MET A 458 18.05 6.38 4.29
C MET A 458 17.67 6.23 5.77
N THR A 459 17.46 7.35 6.46
CA THR A 459 16.99 7.38 7.86
C THR A 459 15.54 6.91 7.96
N GLN A 460 14.71 7.26 6.97
CA GLN A 460 13.25 7.01 6.93
C GLN A 460 12.85 5.72 6.20
N SER A 461 13.73 5.06 5.47
CA SER A 461 13.46 3.75 4.84
C SER A 461 13.79 2.59 5.78
N ARG A 462 13.17 1.41 5.64
CA ARG A 462 13.65 0.17 6.30
C ARG A 462 15.12 -0.13 5.96
N ALA A 463 15.82 -0.83 6.85
CA ALA A 463 17.25 -1.14 6.65
C ALA A 463 17.51 -1.88 5.33
N THR A 464 16.65 -2.84 5.00
CA THR A 464 16.66 -3.61 3.75
C THR A 464 16.47 -2.76 2.50
N ASN A 465 15.86 -1.57 2.61
CA ASN A 465 15.60 -0.67 1.49
C ASN A 465 16.65 0.45 1.34
N VAL A 466 17.53 0.66 2.31
CA VAL A 466 18.64 1.64 2.19
C VAL A 466 19.49 1.42 0.92
N PRO A 467 19.84 0.17 0.52
CA PRO A 467 20.60 -0.05 -0.71
C PRO A 467 19.92 0.43 -2.01
N LEU A 468 18.57 0.53 -2.04
CA LEU A 468 17.86 1.07 -3.20
C LEU A 468 18.20 2.53 -3.48
N LEU A 469 18.49 3.33 -2.46
CA LEU A 469 18.94 4.72 -2.62
C LEU A 469 20.35 4.79 -3.21
N PHE A 470 21.22 3.84 -2.87
CA PHE A 470 22.54 3.70 -3.49
C PHE A 470 22.42 3.31 -4.97
N PHE A 471 21.59 2.31 -5.30
CA PHE A 471 21.32 1.96 -6.70
C PHE A 471 20.68 3.11 -7.48
N SER A 472 19.77 3.86 -6.86
CA SER A 472 19.17 5.05 -7.47
C SER A 472 20.21 6.14 -7.74
N THR A 473 21.21 6.26 -6.87
CA THR A 473 22.36 7.16 -7.07
C THR A 473 23.22 6.74 -8.27
N ILE A 474 23.45 5.44 -8.46
CA ILE A 474 24.16 4.91 -9.65
C ILE A 474 23.38 5.23 -10.93
N ILE A 475 22.06 4.96 -10.95
CA ILE A 475 21.18 5.27 -12.08
C ILE A 475 21.23 6.78 -12.39
N PHE A 476 21.15 7.63 -11.36
CA PHE A 476 21.24 9.08 -11.51
C PHE A 476 22.57 9.51 -12.15
N GLN A 477 23.71 8.97 -11.70
CA GLN A 477 25.03 9.31 -12.25
C GLN A 477 25.16 8.90 -13.73
N CYS A 478 24.61 7.74 -14.12
CA CYS A 478 24.53 7.32 -15.52
C CYS A 478 23.72 8.31 -16.36
N LEU A 479 22.56 8.75 -15.87
CA LEU A 479 21.67 9.68 -16.57
C LEU A 479 22.19 11.12 -16.62
N ALA A 480 22.82 11.61 -15.55
CA ALA A 480 23.39 12.95 -15.48
C ALA A 480 24.54 13.16 -16.48
N SER A 481 25.18 12.08 -16.92
CA SER A 481 26.23 12.10 -17.93
C SER A 481 25.69 12.15 -19.37
N SER A 482 24.37 11.98 -19.56
CA SER A 482 23.70 11.96 -20.86
C SER A 482 23.11 13.31 -21.23
N GLU A 483 22.91 13.55 -22.53
CA GLU A 483 22.24 14.75 -23.04
C GLU A 483 20.76 14.47 -23.30
N LEU A 484 19.96 14.66 -22.25
CA LEU A 484 18.52 14.46 -22.29
C LEU A 484 17.77 15.79 -22.52
N THR A 485 16.68 15.72 -23.26
CA THR A 485 15.68 16.78 -23.44
C THR A 485 14.77 16.89 -22.21
N VAL A 486 14.04 18.01 -22.08
CA VAL A 486 13.13 18.22 -20.93
C VAL A 486 12.06 17.13 -20.85
N ALA A 487 11.54 16.70 -22.00
CA ALA A 487 10.53 15.65 -22.04
C ALA A 487 11.12 14.25 -21.76
N GLU A 488 12.35 13.98 -22.21
CA GLU A 488 13.04 12.74 -21.82
C GLU A 488 13.29 12.71 -20.31
N ILE A 489 13.72 13.83 -19.72
CA ILE A 489 13.90 13.96 -18.26
C ILE A 489 12.56 13.77 -17.53
N SER A 490 11.49 14.41 -17.99
CA SER A 490 10.16 14.32 -17.38
C SER A 490 9.59 12.89 -17.44
N THR A 491 9.73 12.23 -18.59
CA THR A 491 9.31 10.83 -18.78
C THR A 491 10.12 9.89 -17.88
N THR A 492 11.45 10.06 -17.87
CA THR A 492 12.34 9.29 -17.00
C THR A 492 12.00 9.49 -15.53
N SER A 493 11.65 10.72 -15.13
CA SER A 493 11.25 11.05 -13.76
C SER A 493 10.01 10.27 -13.31
N ILE A 494 8.93 10.27 -14.10
CA ILE A 494 7.70 9.53 -13.76
C ILE A 494 8.01 8.04 -13.65
N LEU A 495 8.70 7.47 -14.64
CA LEU A 495 8.98 6.04 -14.66
C LEU A 495 9.83 5.60 -13.46
N LEU A 496 10.83 6.40 -13.08
CA LEU A 496 11.67 6.10 -11.92
C LEU A 496 10.94 6.33 -10.58
N GLN A 497 10.09 7.36 -10.48
CA GLN A 497 9.26 7.59 -9.29
C GLN A 497 8.37 6.36 -9.02
N TYR A 498 7.57 5.94 -10.01
CA TYR A 498 6.67 4.80 -9.80
C TYR A 498 7.41 3.47 -9.68
N ALA A 499 8.39 3.18 -10.54
CA ALA A 499 9.16 1.93 -10.44
C ALA A 499 9.89 1.79 -9.10
N SER A 500 10.44 2.88 -8.56
CA SER A 500 11.14 2.83 -7.27
C SER A 500 10.20 2.73 -6.07
N PHE A 501 8.96 3.25 -6.17
CA PHE A 501 7.93 3.01 -5.16
C PHE A 501 7.65 1.52 -4.99
N PHE A 502 7.39 0.82 -6.10
CA PHE A 502 7.18 -0.64 -6.06
C PHE A 502 8.45 -1.38 -5.66
N ALA A 503 9.62 -0.99 -6.15
CA ALA A 503 10.88 -1.65 -5.77
C ALA A 503 11.18 -1.52 -4.26
N SER A 504 10.64 -0.50 -3.59
CA SER A 504 10.77 -0.29 -2.14
C SER A 504 9.77 -1.11 -1.32
N GLY A 505 8.94 -1.96 -1.95
CA GLY A 505 7.93 -2.78 -1.28
C GLY A 505 6.52 -2.17 -1.26
N GLY A 506 6.33 -0.97 -1.83
CA GLY A 506 5.01 -0.36 -1.93
C GLY A 506 4.11 -1.10 -2.93
N SER A 507 2.82 -1.20 -2.66
CA SER A 507 1.82 -1.73 -3.59
C SER A 507 0.57 -0.85 -3.58
N ASN A 508 -0.46 -1.23 -4.35
CA ASN A 508 -1.77 -0.57 -4.27
C ASN A 508 -2.60 -1.05 -3.07
N ALA A 509 -2.06 -1.87 -2.16
CA ALA A 509 -2.76 -2.37 -0.98
C ALA A 509 -2.45 -1.53 0.26
N ILE A 510 -3.46 -1.30 1.11
CA ILE A 510 -3.30 -0.52 2.36
C ILE A 510 -2.27 -1.18 3.29
N SER A 511 -2.19 -2.52 3.30
CA SER A 511 -1.22 -3.27 4.10
C SER A 511 0.24 -3.08 3.64
N SER A 512 0.49 -2.46 2.49
CA SER A 512 1.84 -2.11 2.06
C SER A 512 2.35 -0.79 2.65
N VAL A 513 1.50 0.01 3.31
CA VAL A 513 1.92 1.25 3.97
C VAL A 513 2.80 0.90 5.16
N ASP A 514 4.08 1.26 5.09
CA ASP A 514 5.05 1.06 6.16
C ASP A 514 4.93 2.14 7.23
N LEU A 515 4.59 1.72 8.45
CA LEU A 515 4.47 2.59 9.62
C LEU A 515 5.70 2.54 10.54
N SER A 516 6.66 1.63 10.33
CA SER A 516 7.82 1.46 11.22
C SER A 516 8.63 2.76 11.37
N SER A 517 8.77 3.53 10.29
CA SER A 517 9.51 4.80 10.31
C SER A 517 8.66 6.04 10.65
N ALA A 518 7.33 5.91 10.71
CA ALA A 518 6.41 7.04 10.85
C ALA A 518 6.53 7.77 12.20
N TYR A 519 7.09 7.10 13.21
CA TYR A 519 7.25 7.61 14.57
C TYR A 519 8.68 8.05 14.90
N ASN A 520 9.59 8.03 13.92
CA ASN A 520 10.98 8.41 14.14
C ASN A 520 11.07 9.85 14.69
N GLY A 521 11.55 10.00 15.92
CA GLY A 521 11.71 11.30 16.60
C GLY A 521 10.44 11.85 17.29
N ILE A 522 9.31 11.14 17.20
CA ILE A 522 8.03 11.50 17.82
C ILE A 522 7.87 10.76 19.14
N ARG A 523 7.45 11.47 20.20
CA ARG A 523 7.18 10.88 21.53
C ARG A 523 5.70 10.58 21.72
N ASP A 524 4.85 11.53 21.34
CA ASP A 524 3.40 11.48 21.54
C ASP A 524 2.71 11.51 20.18
N PHE A 525 1.61 10.75 20.03
CA PHE A 525 0.90 10.64 18.76
C PHE A 525 0.41 12.02 18.27
N ASN A 526 0.81 12.39 17.06
CA ASN A 526 0.34 13.58 16.37
C ASN A 526 0.00 13.21 14.93
N ILE A 527 -1.29 13.26 14.56
CA ILE A 527 -1.77 12.81 13.26
C ILE A 527 -1.08 13.51 12.07
N LEU A 528 -0.77 14.81 12.20
CA LEU A 528 -0.12 15.57 11.14
C LEU A 528 1.35 15.18 10.99
N THR A 529 2.11 15.15 12.08
CA THR A 529 3.54 14.82 12.04
C THR A 529 3.77 13.37 11.62
N VAL A 530 2.98 12.44 12.20
CA VAL A 530 3.01 11.02 11.84
C VAL A 530 2.61 10.86 10.37
N GLY A 531 1.53 11.51 9.92
CA GLY A 531 1.10 11.43 8.52
C GLY A 531 2.15 11.94 7.52
N VAL A 532 2.86 13.03 7.83
CA VAL A 532 3.97 13.53 7.01
C VAL A 532 5.13 12.55 6.99
N LEU A 533 5.53 11.98 8.13
CA LEU A 533 6.62 11.01 8.18
C LEU A 533 6.24 9.69 7.49
N THR A 534 4.99 9.22 7.61
CA THR A 534 4.47 8.07 6.86
C THR A 534 4.59 8.32 5.36
N PHE A 535 4.22 9.51 4.87
CA PHE A 535 4.38 9.82 3.46
C PHE A 535 5.86 9.85 3.05
N ILE A 536 6.72 10.52 3.82
CA ILE A 536 8.17 10.62 3.52
C ILE A 536 8.84 9.24 3.54
N SER A 537 8.48 8.34 4.45
CA SER A 537 9.06 6.99 4.54
C SER A 537 8.65 6.12 3.35
N ASN A 538 7.36 6.13 3.00
CA ASN A 538 6.81 5.30 1.92
C ASN A 538 7.18 5.84 0.52
N TRP A 539 7.31 7.16 0.35
CA TRP A 539 7.74 7.82 -0.88
C TRP A 539 9.23 8.22 -0.88
N ALA A 540 10.06 7.62 -0.01
CA ALA A 540 11.47 8.00 0.15
C ALA A 540 12.26 7.99 -1.18
N VAL A 541 12.16 6.92 -1.97
CA VAL A 541 12.85 6.83 -3.27
C VAL A 541 12.15 7.64 -4.38
N PRO A 542 10.81 7.70 -4.46
CA PRO A 542 10.12 8.64 -5.34
C PRO A 542 10.52 10.11 -5.13
N ILE A 543 10.57 10.60 -3.89
CA ILE A 543 11.00 11.97 -3.57
C ILE A 543 12.49 12.17 -3.90
N PHE A 544 13.33 11.15 -3.70
CA PHE A 544 14.72 11.17 -4.18
C PHE A 544 14.77 11.46 -5.68
N TRP A 545 13.92 10.82 -6.48
CA TRP A 545 13.86 11.05 -7.93
C TRP A 545 13.36 12.44 -8.30
N VAL A 546 12.47 13.06 -7.50
CA VAL A 546 12.11 14.47 -7.70
C VAL A 546 13.33 15.38 -7.52
N SER A 547 14.09 15.16 -6.45
CA SER A 547 15.31 15.92 -6.17
C SER A 547 16.38 15.70 -7.26
N ALA A 548 16.63 14.46 -7.67
CA ALA A 548 17.57 14.10 -8.72
C ALA A 548 17.18 14.68 -10.09
N THR A 549 15.88 14.64 -10.42
CA THR A 549 15.34 15.22 -11.66
C THR A 549 15.61 16.72 -11.71
N ASN A 550 15.45 17.43 -10.59
CA ASN A 550 15.73 18.86 -10.52
C ASN A 550 17.20 19.19 -10.79
N LEU A 551 18.14 18.35 -10.36
CA LEU A 551 19.56 18.52 -10.72
C LEU A 551 19.78 18.43 -12.24
N LEU A 552 19.10 17.50 -12.92
CA LEU A 552 19.15 17.38 -14.38
C LEU A 552 18.56 18.62 -15.07
N LEU A 553 17.43 19.13 -14.58
CA LEU A 553 16.78 20.33 -15.11
C LEU A 553 17.65 21.59 -14.92
N VAL A 554 18.29 21.74 -13.75
CA VAL A 554 19.24 22.83 -13.48
C VAL A 554 20.43 22.75 -14.44
N GLN A 555 21.01 21.56 -14.65
CA GLN A 555 22.08 21.38 -15.64
C GLN A 555 21.62 21.76 -17.06
N GLN A 556 20.41 21.39 -17.45
CA GLN A 556 19.85 21.73 -18.76
C GLN A 556 19.62 23.24 -18.92
N GLN A 557 19.12 23.92 -17.88
CA GLN A 557 18.95 25.38 -17.86
C GLN A 557 20.29 26.09 -18.07
N HIS A 558 21.36 25.60 -17.43
CA HIS A 558 22.69 26.16 -17.62
C HIS A 558 23.23 25.94 -19.04
N LYS A 559 23.00 24.75 -19.63
CA LYS A 559 23.37 24.46 -21.04
C LYS A 559 22.63 25.38 -22.02
N GLN A 560 21.33 25.63 -21.81
CA GLN A 560 20.55 26.54 -22.67
C GLN A 560 21.04 28.00 -22.57
N GLN A 561 21.36 28.48 -21.38
CA GLN A 561 21.88 29.85 -21.20
C GLN A 561 23.19 30.09 -21.96
N HIS A 562 24.04 29.06 -22.12
CA HIS A 562 25.27 29.17 -22.90
C HIS A 562 25.04 29.19 -24.42
N LYS A 563 23.97 28.57 -24.92
CA LYS A 563 23.73 28.41 -26.36
C LYS A 563 23.00 29.61 -27.03
N GLN A 564 22.80 30.74 -26.32
CA GLN A 564 22.10 31.96 -26.82
C GLN A 564 20.79 31.70 -27.59
N THR A 565 20.14 30.56 -27.35
CA THR A 565 18.93 30.13 -28.03
C THR A 565 17.71 30.56 -27.23
N ASP A 566 16.59 30.72 -27.94
CA ASP A 566 15.27 31.13 -27.44
C ASP A 566 14.99 30.54 -26.04
N ARG A 567 14.83 31.42 -25.02
CA ARG A 567 14.72 31.03 -23.60
C ARG A 567 13.39 30.33 -23.34
N ARG A 568 13.31 29.03 -23.61
CA ARG A 568 12.13 28.23 -23.28
C ARG A 568 12.02 28.05 -21.75
N PRO A 569 10.81 28.14 -21.18
CA PRO A 569 10.63 27.93 -19.75
C PRO A 569 10.70 26.42 -19.41
N ILE A 570 11.90 25.92 -19.14
CA ILE A 570 12.18 24.50 -18.85
C ILE A 570 11.27 23.94 -17.74
N LEU A 571 11.18 24.66 -16.63
CA LEU A 571 10.38 24.23 -15.48
C LEU A 571 8.88 24.15 -15.80
N GLN A 572 8.36 25.12 -16.54
CA GLN A 572 6.95 25.13 -16.93
C GLN A 572 6.63 23.95 -17.85
N LEU A 573 7.51 23.67 -18.83
CA LEU A 573 7.33 22.50 -19.69
C LEU A 573 7.36 21.20 -18.87
N HIS A 574 8.32 21.05 -17.94
CA HIS A 574 8.36 19.89 -17.04
C HIS A 574 7.07 19.72 -16.24
N PHE A 575 6.56 20.80 -15.63
CA PHE A 575 5.32 20.76 -14.85
C PHE A 575 4.08 20.45 -15.69
N VAL A 576 3.97 21.01 -16.90
CA VAL A 576 2.86 20.71 -17.81
C VAL A 576 2.84 19.22 -18.17
N LEU A 577 4.02 18.63 -18.44
CA LEU A 577 4.13 17.21 -18.75
C LEU A 577 3.79 16.31 -17.54
N LEU A 578 4.29 16.63 -16.35
CA LEU A 578 3.92 15.88 -15.13
C LEU A 578 2.42 16.00 -14.82
N THR A 579 1.85 17.19 -15.00
CA THR A 579 0.43 17.46 -14.72
C THR A 579 -0.48 16.77 -15.74
N LEU A 580 -0.05 16.66 -17.01
CA LEU A 580 -0.73 15.85 -18.01
C LEU A 580 -0.86 14.40 -17.54
N PHE A 581 0.24 13.79 -17.11
CA PHE A 581 0.20 12.41 -16.61
C PHE A 581 -0.69 12.30 -15.36
N ALA A 582 -0.51 13.18 -14.37
CA ALA A 582 -1.25 13.11 -13.10
C ALA A 582 -2.77 13.30 -13.27
N THR A 583 -3.20 14.25 -14.09
CA THR A 583 -4.63 14.52 -14.31
C THR A 583 -5.28 13.43 -15.16
N ALA A 584 -4.61 12.97 -16.22
CA ALA A 584 -5.11 11.88 -17.04
C ALA A 584 -5.16 10.54 -16.27
N SER A 585 -4.12 10.21 -15.50
CA SER A 585 -4.13 9.01 -14.67
C SER A 585 -5.22 9.05 -13.61
N THR A 586 -5.43 10.20 -12.95
CA THR A 586 -6.52 10.39 -11.98
C THR A 586 -7.89 10.19 -12.65
N ALA A 587 -8.11 10.80 -13.82
CA ALA A 587 -9.36 10.64 -14.57
C ALA A 587 -9.58 9.17 -14.99
N SER A 588 -8.54 8.46 -15.42
CA SER A 588 -8.63 7.05 -15.77
C SER A 588 -8.92 6.15 -14.58
N VAL A 589 -8.26 6.35 -13.42
CA VAL A 589 -8.54 5.59 -12.20
C VAL A 589 -9.98 5.85 -11.73
N MET A 590 -10.42 7.11 -11.72
CA MET A 590 -11.81 7.46 -11.37
C MET A 590 -12.81 6.84 -12.33
N GLY A 591 -12.53 6.88 -13.63
CA GLY A 591 -13.36 6.27 -14.67
C GLY A 591 -13.45 4.75 -14.49
N ALA A 592 -12.33 4.09 -14.22
CA ALA A 592 -12.29 2.66 -13.94
C ALA A 592 -13.08 2.30 -12.67
N CYS A 593 -12.91 3.03 -11.57
CA CYS A 593 -13.67 2.82 -10.34
C CYS A 593 -15.18 3.00 -10.56
N ALA A 594 -15.59 3.99 -11.36
CA ALA A 594 -17.00 4.23 -11.68
C ALA A 594 -17.57 3.13 -12.60
N ALA A 595 -16.81 2.69 -13.61
CA ALA A 595 -17.20 1.64 -14.53
C ALA A 595 -17.30 0.27 -13.85
N LEU A 596 -16.36 -0.03 -12.95
CA LEU A 596 -16.21 -1.31 -12.25
C LEU A 596 -16.75 -1.27 -10.81
N ARG A 597 -17.65 -0.32 -10.50
CA ARG A 597 -18.19 -0.10 -9.15
C ARG A 597 -18.94 -1.32 -8.57
N THR A 598 -19.49 -2.18 -9.43
CA THR A 598 -20.18 -3.42 -9.06
C THR A 598 -19.28 -4.66 -9.22
N HIS A 599 -18.00 -4.46 -9.52
CA HIS A 599 -17.04 -5.56 -9.66
C HIS A 599 -16.68 -6.13 -8.29
N LEU A 600 -16.50 -7.46 -8.22
CA LEU A 600 -16.19 -8.18 -6.98
C LEU A 600 -14.99 -7.60 -6.20
N PHE A 601 -13.98 -7.11 -6.93
CA PHE A 601 -12.76 -6.52 -6.35
C PHE A 601 -12.79 -4.99 -6.15
N ILE A 602 -13.98 -4.37 -6.13
CA ILE A 602 -14.09 -2.90 -5.92
C ILE A 602 -13.44 -2.45 -4.61
N TRP A 603 -13.60 -3.22 -3.54
CA TRP A 603 -13.07 -2.88 -2.22
C TRP A 603 -11.63 -3.32 -1.99
N THR A 604 -11.21 -4.45 -2.56
CA THR A 604 -9.88 -5.02 -2.31
C THR A 604 -8.80 -4.46 -3.25
N VAL A 605 -9.19 -3.97 -4.44
CA VAL A 605 -8.24 -3.51 -5.48
C VAL A 605 -8.49 -2.06 -5.84
N PHE A 606 -9.69 -1.71 -6.29
CA PHE A 606 -9.96 -0.38 -6.86
C PHE A 606 -10.02 0.74 -5.83
N SER A 607 -10.65 0.50 -4.67
CA SER A 607 -10.72 1.48 -3.58
C SER A 607 -9.33 1.83 -3.01
N PRO A 608 -8.48 0.85 -2.63
CA PRO A 608 -7.09 1.11 -2.28
C PRO A 608 -6.32 1.84 -3.40
N LYS A 609 -6.47 1.41 -4.66
CA LYS A 609 -5.86 2.10 -5.80
C LYS A 609 -6.27 3.56 -5.90
N TYR A 610 -7.54 3.87 -5.65
CA TYR A 610 -8.06 5.23 -5.65
C TYR A 610 -7.42 6.09 -4.53
N LEU A 611 -7.25 5.53 -3.33
CA LEU A 611 -6.54 6.20 -2.23
C LEU A 611 -5.07 6.47 -2.57
N TYR A 612 -4.37 5.49 -3.16
CA TYR A 612 -3.01 5.69 -3.65
C TYR A 612 -2.96 6.73 -4.76
N CYS A 613 -3.94 6.76 -5.67
CA CYS A 613 -4.05 7.79 -6.69
C CYS A 613 -4.18 9.18 -6.07
N ALA A 614 -4.95 9.33 -4.98
CA ALA A 614 -5.02 10.59 -4.24
C ALA A 614 -3.67 10.97 -3.61
N ALA A 615 -2.94 10.02 -3.02
CA ALA A 615 -1.59 10.27 -2.50
C ALA A 615 -0.60 10.68 -3.61
N TRP A 616 -0.63 10.00 -4.75
CA TRP A 616 0.19 10.32 -5.92
C TRP A 616 -0.13 11.70 -6.50
N SER A 617 -1.41 12.08 -6.58
CA SER A 617 -1.83 13.35 -7.18
C SER A 617 -1.73 14.54 -6.22
N LEU A 618 -2.17 14.39 -4.97
CA LEU A 618 -2.18 15.49 -4.01
C LEU A 618 -0.83 15.67 -3.32
N ALA A 619 -0.29 14.61 -2.73
CA ALA A 619 0.97 14.70 -2.00
C ALA A 619 2.17 14.68 -2.96
N GLN A 620 2.32 13.62 -3.77
CA GLN A 620 3.50 13.49 -4.61
C GLN A 620 3.52 14.50 -5.77
N HIS A 621 2.41 14.75 -6.47
CA HIS A 621 2.42 15.71 -7.59
C HIS A 621 2.37 17.17 -7.12
N LEU A 622 1.35 17.60 -6.38
CA LEU A 622 1.23 19.01 -6.00
C LEU A 622 2.29 19.45 -4.96
N ILE A 623 2.50 18.68 -3.89
CA ILE A 623 3.42 19.10 -2.81
C ILE A 623 4.87 18.80 -3.20
N VAL A 624 5.18 17.58 -3.66
CA VAL A 624 6.57 17.19 -3.93
C VAL A 624 7.05 17.64 -5.31
N ASN A 625 6.41 17.19 -6.41
CA ASN A 625 6.87 17.52 -7.76
C ASN A 625 6.80 19.03 -8.05
N MET A 626 5.67 19.68 -7.77
CA MET A 626 5.50 21.11 -8.03
C MET A 626 6.08 21.98 -6.92
N GLY A 627 5.75 21.71 -5.65
CA GLY A 627 6.21 22.50 -4.50
C GLY A 627 7.71 22.35 -4.24
N LEU A 628 8.13 21.17 -3.74
CA LEU A 628 9.55 20.91 -3.44
C LEU A 628 10.42 21.00 -4.71
N GLY A 629 9.97 20.40 -5.83
CA GLY A 629 10.71 20.45 -7.08
C GLY A 629 10.88 21.87 -7.62
N GLY A 630 9.83 22.68 -7.60
CA GLY A 630 9.91 24.09 -7.96
C GLY A 630 10.87 24.88 -7.09
N LEU A 631 10.82 24.67 -5.76
CA LEU A 631 11.75 25.30 -4.82
C LEU A 631 13.21 24.91 -5.12
N LEU A 632 13.49 23.62 -5.34
CA LEU A 632 14.85 23.14 -5.66
C LEU A 632 15.36 23.72 -6.98
N PHE A 633 14.51 23.82 -8.01
CA PHE A 633 14.88 24.44 -9.28
C PHE A 633 15.20 25.93 -9.13
N VAL A 634 14.39 26.67 -8.39
CA VAL A 634 14.60 28.11 -8.14
C VAL A 634 15.91 28.33 -7.38
N LEU A 635 16.16 27.54 -6.32
CA LEU A 635 17.42 27.62 -5.57
C LEU A 635 18.63 27.25 -6.43
N GLY A 636 18.51 26.21 -7.26
CA GLY A 636 19.59 25.76 -8.15
C GLY A 636 19.91 26.72 -9.31
N THR A 637 18.98 27.61 -9.65
CA THR A 637 19.13 28.59 -10.75
C THR A 637 19.27 30.03 -10.26
N ALA A 638 19.32 30.24 -8.94
CA ALA A 638 19.45 31.55 -8.33
C ALA A 638 20.70 32.29 -8.84
N ARG A 639 20.52 33.58 -9.16
CA ARG A 639 21.62 34.50 -9.48
C ARG A 639 22.04 35.22 -8.21
N ALA A 640 23.29 35.67 -8.15
CA ALA A 640 23.73 36.58 -7.09
C ALA A 640 22.76 37.78 -7.07
N THR A 641 22.20 38.07 -5.91
CA THR A 641 21.59 39.38 -5.68
C THR A 641 22.72 40.39 -5.74
N ALA A 642 22.62 41.37 -6.63
CA ALA A 642 23.52 42.52 -6.58
C ALA A 642 23.23 43.22 -5.25
N ALA A 643 24.16 43.10 -4.31
CA ALA A 643 24.16 43.85 -3.05
C ALA A 643 24.79 45.22 -3.30
#